data_AF-A0A158PB18-F1
#
_entry.id   AF-A0A158PB18-F1
#
_cell.length_a   1.000
_cell.length_b   1.000
_cell.length_c   1.000
_cell.angle_alpha   90.00
_cell.angle_beta   90.00
_cell.angle_gamma   90.00
#
_symmetry.space_group_name_H-M   'P 1'
#
loop_
_entity.id
_entity.type
_entity.pdbx_description
1 polymer ?
#
loop_
_entity_poly.entity_id
_entity_poly.type
_entity_poly.pdbx_seq_one_letter_code
_entity_poly.pdbx_strand_id
1 'polypeptide(L)'
;MWMSRHALGRIIFCGSRRVAITVNPLVVVRRSPDLHHNSTRFCVTAERHEFQAETRNLMDIVAKSLYSHSEVFIRELISNASDALEKRRCAELSGQVTEGPSEIRITTDEVNRLITFEDTGIGMDRKDLLECLGTIAKSGSKEFMEENKNNADVVIGQFGVGFYSAFMVADSVVVTTRKIGTDNDQGLKWTWNGGNSYEISSEKGLPTGCRIEIHLKAGDSAEYSNSERVKEIIDKYSYFVATPILLNGERINSLNALWTMNPKDVTKEMHESFFKHLAKQQKKSEVMQRPCYTIHYKTDTPVSLRSVMYIPQHRFTMLEYAAKSQNRDCGLSLYARRVLIKPNAGELLPNFLHFIMGIVDSEDVPLNLSREMLQNNPVLRKIRKILTDKLLGFFQNEMKKDYEKYTEFFKQYSIFFKEGIVTEVDHSYKEEIAKLLLFESSNLKPGVLTNLTEYCSRMQEDQKEIYYMFSPSRNLAESSPYYELIQSQNKEVIFLYEPADEVVFLALNQFQMKSLVGVEKFAETTASKSDGEKAEERKFSFFFLINLFFSSVKENFFPGQFRDTDKKELLDWIKTTLGSVKVSDITGNHRPSEHPVMLTIKHEMGAARHLLRTGEIKDMEHLVFLQPCLHVNLSHPLIKSLYQMKRTDKSTAELLISQIYDNALITSGLLKDTSAMVQRLNKLLTQLSAGSKMEQLDHFQMQNLIDVYMDMPPVTRTYATACVLATLAVQLDFITPFHLYFNWELIVKQYQFWRLITSFCFFGSFGFSFMFNMIFTYRYCMMLEEGSFRGRRADFVYMFLLGGILMIICGIFVQMVFLGQAFTIMLVYVWSRRNPHIQMNFFGVLSFTAPYLPWVLLLFSLLLGNNAIVDFMGIACGHFYFFLEDVFPYQQHGMRLLVTPGWLKWLCDERTAEPVPEEERPGGFGWGVENE
;
A
#
# COMPACT_ATOMS: atom_id res chain seq x y z
N MET A 1 -41.47 13.50 -1.67
CA MET A 1 -42.70 14.30 -1.53
C MET A 1 -42.67 14.99 -0.16
N TRP A 2 -43.31 16.16 0.03
CA TRP A 2 -43.51 16.78 1.36
C TRP A 2 -44.33 15.85 2.29
N MET A 3 -44.38 15.94 3.63
CA MET A 3 -43.97 16.95 4.67
C MET A 3 -43.77 16.18 6.03
N SER A 4 -43.35 16.69 7.22
CA SER A 4 -42.93 18.01 7.72
C SER A 4 -42.14 17.91 9.07
N ARG A 5 -41.57 19.05 9.50
CA ARG A 5 -41.40 19.63 10.87
C ARG A 5 -41.40 18.72 12.14
N HIS A 6 -40.31 18.68 12.92
CA HIS A 6 -39.92 19.60 14.05
C HIS A 6 -40.72 19.36 15.38
N ALA A 7 -40.16 19.45 16.61
CA ALA A 7 -38.87 19.98 17.08
C ALA A 7 -38.37 19.44 18.45
N LEU A 8 -37.08 19.66 18.74
CA LEU A 8 -36.43 20.02 20.03
C LEU A 8 -36.60 19.15 21.31
N GLY A 9 -35.45 18.72 21.88
CA GLY A 9 -35.32 18.28 23.28
C GLY A 9 -33.88 17.84 23.62
N ARG A 10 -33.14 18.57 24.46
CA ARG A 10 -31.72 18.32 24.79
C ARG A 10 -31.52 17.55 26.11
N ILE A 11 -30.72 16.49 26.05
CA ILE A 11 -29.52 16.18 26.88
C ILE A 11 -29.54 16.60 28.36
N ILE A 12 -29.40 15.64 29.28
CA ILE A 12 -28.39 15.63 30.38
C ILE A 12 -27.86 14.18 30.56
N PHE A 13 -26.60 14.05 31.01
CA PHE A 13 -25.88 12.82 31.32
C PHE A 13 -26.54 11.94 32.40
N CYS A 14 -26.27 10.64 32.36
CA CYS A 14 -26.08 9.84 33.58
C CYS A 14 -24.92 8.85 33.37
N GLY A 15 -24.01 8.75 34.34
CA GLY A 15 -22.82 7.91 34.23
C GLY A 15 -22.42 7.27 35.56
N SER A 16 -22.25 5.94 35.54
CA SER A 16 -21.56 5.11 36.53
C SER A 16 -21.89 5.29 38.02
N ARG A 17 -22.47 4.24 38.63
CA ARG A 17 -21.67 3.33 39.48
C ARG A 17 -22.37 1.99 39.75
N ARG A 18 -21.58 1.04 40.25
CA ARG A 18 -21.96 -0.36 40.52
C ARG A 18 -22.85 -0.47 41.76
N VAL A 19 -23.74 -1.47 41.76
CA VAL A 19 -24.24 -2.11 42.99
C VAL A 19 -24.03 -3.62 42.83
N ALA A 20 -23.40 -4.26 43.81
CA ALA A 20 -23.39 -5.71 43.95
C ALA A 20 -24.54 -6.13 44.86
N ILE A 21 -25.25 -7.20 44.51
CA ILE A 21 -26.38 -7.69 45.31
C ILE A 21 -25.91 -8.85 46.18
N THR A 22 -25.91 -8.63 47.49
CA THR A 22 -25.82 -9.70 48.51
C THR A 22 -27.15 -9.82 49.25
N VAL A 23 -27.45 -11.03 49.70
CA VAL A 23 -28.77 -11.50 50.16
C VAL A 23 -29.23 -10.82 51.45
N ASN A 24 -30.49 -10.36 51.50
CA ASN A 24 -31.44 -10.60 52.62
C ASN A 24 -32.79 -9.86 52.43
N PRO A 25 -33.94 -10.58 52.36
CA PRO A 25 -35.26 -9.96 52.43
C PRO A 25 -35.73 -9.82 53.90
N LEU A 26 -35.41 -8.70 54.55
CA LEU A 26 -36.02 -8.34 55.83
C LEU A 26 -37.45 -7.79 55.61
N VAL A 27 -38.41 -8.34 56.34
CA VAL A 27 -39.85 -8.02 56.17
C VAL A 27 -40.17 -6.62 56.68
N VAL A 28 -40.65 -5.75 55.78
CA VAL A 28 -41.17 -4.41 56.13
C VAL A 28 -42.68 -4.46 56.24
N VAL A 29 -43.20 -4.47 57.47
CA VAL A 29 -44.65 -4.37 57.75
C VAL A 29 -45.08 -2.90 57.63
N ARG A 30 -45.95 -2.60 56.67
CA ARG A 30 -46.79 -1.38 56.71
C ARG A 30 -48.20 -1.74 57.18
N ARG A 31 -48.65 -1.11 58.27
CA ARG A 31 -50.06 -1.14 58.70
C ARG A 31 -50.84 -0.03 57.99
N SER A 32 -52.00 -0.39 57.45
CA SER A 32 -53.13 0.49 57.19
C SER A 32 -54.39 -0.21 57.73
N PRO A 33 -55.33 0.48 58.39
CA PRO A 33 -56.41 -0.19 59.12
C PRO A 33 -57.63 -0.55 58.26
N ASP A 34 -58.15 -1.75 58.54
CA ASP A 34 -59.54 -2.20 58.52
C ASP A 34 -60.57 -1.49 57.62
N LEU A 35 -60.99 -2.22 56.59
CA LEU A 35 -62.34 -2.15 56.03
C LEU A 35 -62.92 -3.57 56.02
N HIS A 36 -63.98 -3.79 56.79
CA HIS A 36 -64.60 -5.11 56.91
C HIS A 36 -65.27 -5.53 55.60
N HIS A 37 -64.79 -6.62 55.00
CA HIS A 37 -65.57 -7.40 54.05
C HIS A 37 -65.47 -8.89 54.40
N ASN A 38 -66.61 -9.50 54.74
CA ASN A 38 -66.68 -10.94 54.96
C ASN A 38 -66.26 -11.68 53.69
N SER A 39 -65.08 -12.29 53.74
CA SER A 39 -64.55 -13.20 52.74
C SER A 39 -64.02 -14.42 53.47
N THR A 40 -64.65 -15.57 53.25
CA THR A 40 -64.19 -16.85 53.78
C THR A 40 -62.80 -17.13 53.22
N ARG A 41 -61.78 -17.09 54.08
CA ARG A 41 -60.42 -17.51 53.70
C ARG A 41 -60.42 -19.01 53.42
N PHE A 42 -60.63 -19.38 52.16
CA PHE A 42 -60.21 -20.67 51.64
C PHE A 42 -58.72 -20.80 51.88
N CYS A 43 -58.33 -21.60 52.87
CA CYS A 43 -56.94 -21.95 53.12
C CYS A 43 -56.51 -22.96 52.05
N VAL A 44 -56.15 -22.45 50.87
CA VAL A 44 -55.63 -23.28 49.77
C VAL A 44 -54.28 -23.85 50.21
N THR A 45 -54.29 -25.10 50.63
CA THR A 45 -53.08 -25.89 50.88
C THR A 45 -52.35 -26.09 49.56
N ALA A 46 -51.23 -25.38 49.38
CA ALA A 46 -50.41 -25.54 48.19
C ALA A 46 -49.71 -26.90 48.21
N GLU A 47 -50.16 -27.82 47.36
CA GLU A 47 -49.50 -29.12 47.19
C GLU A 47 -48.17 -28.94 46.46
N ARG A 48 -47.10 -29.49 47.03
CA ARG A 48 -45.78 -29.56 46.40
C ARG A 48 -45.62 -30.92 45.73
N HIS A 49 -45.69 -30.93 44.41
CA HIS A 49 -45.36 -32.08 43.57
C HIS A 49 -43.91 -31.94 43.06
N GLU A 50 -43.24 -33.07 42.84
CA GLU A 50 -41.90 -33.10 42.22
C GLU A 50 -42.01 -33.29 40.71
N PHE A 51 -41.01 -32.82 39.95
CA PHE A 51 -40.99 -32.96 38.50
C PHE A 51 -40.77 -34.43 38.11
N GLN A 52 -41.78 -35.04 37.51
CA GLN A 52 -41.70 -36.37 36.91
C GLN A 52 -41.18 -36.27 35.47
N ALA A 53 -40.54 -37.34 34.99
CA ALA A 53 -40.00 -37.42 33.64
C ALA A 53 -40.29 -38.78 33.02
N GLU A 54 -40.79 -38.80 31.77
CA GLU A 54 -41.11 -40.04 31.07
C GLU A 54 -39.86 -40.60 30.38
N THR A 55 -39.24 -41.62 30.99
CA THR A 55 -37.97 -42.22 30.56
C THR A 55 -37.98 -42.66 29.09
N ARG A 56 -39.13 -43.15 28.59
CA ARG A 56 -39.31 -43.56 27.19
C ARG A 56 -39.05 -42.39 26.23
N ASN A 57 -39.76 -41.28 26.42
CA ASN A 57 -39.65 -40.11 25.56
C ASN A 57 -38.28 -39.44 25.71
N LEU A 58 -37.65 -39.52 26.88
CA LEU A 58 -36.25 -39.10 27.08
C LEU A 58 -35.26 -39.95 26.27
N MET A 59 -35.37 -41.28 26.28
CA MET A 59 -34.50 -42.14 25.45
C MET A 59 -34.72 -41.88 23.95
N ASP A 60 -35.96 -41.73 23.50
CA ASP A 60 -36.26 -41.38 22.10
C ASP A 60 -35.66 -40.01 21.70
N ILE A 61 -35.74 -39.00 22.56
CA ILE A 61 -35.12 -37.67 22.31
C ILE A 61 -33.58 -37.78 22.25
N VAL A 62 -32.95 -38.51 23.18
CA VAL A 62 -31.50 -38.69 23.20
C VAL A 62 -31.02 -39.47 21.97
N ALA A 63 -31.78 -40.47 21.51
CA ALA A 63 -31.42 -41.33 20.38
C ALA A 63 -31.83 -40.79 18.99
N LYS A 64 -32.63 -39.71 18.91
CA LYS A 64 -33.14 -39.17 17.61
C LYS A 64 -33.04 -37.66 17.44
N SER A 65 -32.73 -36.90 18.49
CA SER A 65 -32.82 -35.43 18.44
C SER A 65 -31.72 -34.69 19.22
N LEU A 66 -30.87 -35.39 19.97
CA LEU A 66 -29.76 -34.74 20.70
C LEU A 66 -28.55 -34.45 19.80
N TYR A 67 -28.18 -35.37 18.92
CA TYR A 67 -26.99 -35.25 18.06
C TYR A 67 -27.40 -35.04 16.60
N SER A 68 -26.67 -34.20 15.86
CA SER A 68 -26.95 -33.94 14.44
C SER A 68 -26.40 -35.02 13.51
N HIS A 69 -25.47 -35.85 13.99
CA HIS A 69 -24.86 -36.94 13.23
C HIS A 69 -24.71 -38.20 14.09
N SER A 70 -24.98 -39.37 13.50
CA SER A 70 -24.86 -40.69 14.15
C SER A 70 -23.44 -41.01 14.59
N GLU A 71 -22.43 -40.72 13.75
CA GLU A 71 -21.00 -41.01 13.98
C GLU A 71 -20.42 -40.44 15.30
N VAL A 72 -21.11 -39.48 15.92
CA VAL A 72 -20.77 -38.91 17.23
C VAL A 72 -20.71 -39.95 18.35
N PHE A 73 -21.37 -41.12 18.22
CA PHE A 73 -21.28 -42.17 19.25
C PHE A 73 -19.83 -42.63 19.50
N ILE A 74 -19.00 -42.67 18.46
CA ILE A 74 -17.57 -43.02 18.56
C ILE A 74 -16.82 -41.98 19.43
N ARG A 75 -17.14 -40.68 19.28
CA ARG A 75 -16.58 -39.59 20.11
C ARG A 75 -16.94 -39.76 21.58
N GLU A 76 -18.22 -39.99 21.90
CA GLU A 76 -18.64 -40.10 23.30
C GLU A 76 -18.11 -41.38 23.96
N LEU A 77 -18.02 -42.51 23.26
CA LEU A 77 -17.47 -43.75 23.81
C LEU A 77 -15.95 -43.67 24.03
N ILE A 78 -15.18 -43.10 23.10
CA ILE A 78 -13.75 -42.84 23.32
C ILE A 78 -13.54 -41.82 24.46
N SER A 79 -14.43 -40.84 24.62
CA SER A 79 -14.38 -39.90 25.75
C SER A 79 -14.63 -40.60 27.09
N ASN A 80 -15.61 -41.52 27.16
CA ASN A 80 -15.88 -42.31 28.36
C ASN A 80 -14.71 -43.24 28.73
N ALA A 81 -14.08 -43.87 27.73
CA ALA A 81 -12.88 -44.68 27.90
C ALA A 81 -11.68 -43.84 28.40
N SER A 82 -11.48 -42.64 27.85
CA SER A 82 -10.47 -41.70 28.33
C SER A 82 -10.73 -41.25 29.77
N ASP A 83 -11.99 -41.02 30.15
CA ASP A 83 -12.38 -40.71 31.53
C ASP A 83 -12.09 -41.89 32.49
N ALA A 84 -12.37 -43.13 32.07
CA ALA A 84 -12.12 -44.32 32.87
C ALA A 84 -10.62 -44.56 33.11
N LEU A 85 -9.79 -44.30 32.10
CA LEU A 85 -8.33 -44.35 32.17
C LEU A 85 -7.75 -43.22 33.04
N GLU A 86 -8.29 -42.02 32.97
CA GLU A 86 -7.86 -40.88 33.81
C GLU A 86 -8.22 -41.08 35.29
N LYS A 87 -9.40 -41.64 35.58
CA LYS A 87 -9.78 -42.06 36.94
C LYS A 87 -8.84 -43.14 37.47
N ARG A 88 -8.49 -44.13 36.65
CA ARG A 88 -7.50 -45.16 37.00
C ARG A 88 -6.14 -44.52 37.30
N ARG A 89 -5.64 -43.61 36.45
CA ARG A 89 -4.38 -42.88 36.67
C ARG A 89 -4.35 -42.14 38.02
N CYS A 90 -5.47 -41.57 38.45
CA CYS A 90 -5.60 -40.93 39.76
C CYS A 90 -5.61 -41.94 40.92
N ALA A 91 -6.20 -43.13 40.76
CA ALA A 91 -6.13 -44.23 41.74
C ALA A 91 -4.72 -44.86 41.83
N GLU A 92 -3.98 -44.89 40.72
CA GLU A 92 -2.57 -45.32 40.70
C GLU A 92 -1.68 -44.30 41.43
N LEU A 93 -1.91 -42.99 41.22
CA LEU A 93 -1.19 -41.92 41.92
C LEU A 93 -1.49 -41.85 43.43
N SER A 94 -2.67 -42.28 43.87
CA SER A 94 -2.99 -42.42 45.30
C SER A 94 -2.48 -43.74 45.91
N GLY A 95 -1.81 -44.60 45.11
CA GLY A 95 -1.23 -45.86 45.54
C GLY A 95 -2.26 -46.97 45.79
N GLN A 96 -3.49 -46.82 45.29
CA GLN A 96 -4.57 -47.78 45.54
C GLN A 96 -4.42 -49.06 44.71
N VAL A 97 -3.89 -48.96 43.48
CA VAL A 97 -3.66 -50.12 42.59
C VAL A 97 -2.50 -49.84 41.62
N THR A 98 -1.99 -50.90 40.99
CA THR A 98 -1.12 -50.85 39.81
C THR A 98 -1.51 -51.96 38.82
N GLU A 99 -1.67 -51.64 37.54
CA GLU A 99 -2.03 -52.61 36.50
C GLU A 99 -1.24 -52.37 35.18
N GLY A 100 -1.61 -53.06 34.09
CA GLY A 100 -0.92 -53.07 32.79
C GLY A 100 -1.05 -51.77 31.97
N PRO A 101 -0.78 -51.78 30.64
CA PRO A 101 -0.84 -50.57 29.83
C PRO A 101 -2.21 -49.88 29.88
N SER A 102 -2.20 -48.54 29.86
CA SER A 102 -3.40 -47.70 29.85
C SER A 102 -3.71 -47.27 28.42
N GLU A 103 -4.61 -48.00 27.76
CA GLU A 103 -4.95 -47.87 26.34
C GLU A 103 -6.44 -48.12 26.05
N ILE A 104 -6.89 -47.62 24.89
CA ILE A 104 -8.21 -47.84 24.30
C ILE A 104 -8.04 -48.70 23.05
N ARG A 105 -8.73 -49.83 22.99
CA ARG A 105 -8.78 -50.73 21.84
C ARG A 105 -10.16 -50.66 21.18
N ILE A 106 -10.18 -50.63 19.85
CA ILE A 106 -11.39 -50.61 19.03
C ILE A 106 -11.25 -51.72 17.99
N THR A 107 -12.27 -52.56 17.87
CA THR A 107 -12.31 -53.69 16.93
C THR A 107 -13.56 -53.61 16.07
N THR A 108 -13.44 -53.90 14.78
CA THR A 108 -14.53 -53.77 13.80
C THR A 108 -14.73 -55.05 12.99
N ASP A 109 -15.96 -55.55 12.90
CA ASP A 109 -16.31 -56.79 12.19
C ASP A 109 -17.53 -56.54 11.28
N GLU A 110 -17.28 -56.44 9.97
CA GLU A 110 -18.29 -56.23 8.93
C GLU A 110 -19.24 -57.43 8.75
N VAL A 111 -18.79 -58.65 9.06
CA VAL A 111 -19.56 -59.88 8.86
C VAL A 111 -20.69 -59.96 9.90
N ASN A 112 -20.36 -59.65 11.15
CA ASN A 112 -21.33 -59.64 12.26
C ASN A 112 -21.97 -58.26 12.50
N ARG A 113 -21.59 -57.23 11.71
CA ARG A 113 -21.94 -55.81 11.93
C ARG A 113 -21.67 -55.36 13.36
N LEU A 114 -20.49 -55.69 13.88
CA LEU A 114 -20.10 -55.45 15.26
C LEU A 114 -19.00 -54.39 15.30
N ILE A 115 -19.15 -53.42 16.20
CA ILE A 115 -18.04 -52.58 16.67
C ILE A 115 -17.89 -52.76 18.18
N THR A 116 -16.66 -52.98 18.63
CA THR A 116 -16.33 -53.20 20.03
C THR A 116 -15.34 -52.14 20.49
N PHE A 117 -15.65 -51.48 21.61
CA PHE A 117 -14.76 -50.58 22.32
C PHE A 117 -14.30 -51.28 23.60
N GLU A 118 -13.00 -51.27 23.90
CA GLU A 118 -12.44 -51.83 25.12
C GLU A 118 -11.45 -50.83 25.73
N ASP A 119 -11.65 -50.50 27.02
CA ASP A 119 -10.74 -49.69 27.80
C ASP A 119 -10.17 -50.46 28.99
N THR A 120 -8.93 -50.13 29.32
CA THR A 120 -8.19 -50.66 30.48
C THR A 120 -8.30 -49.73 31.69
N GLY A 121 -9.42 -49.01 31.81
CA GLY A 121 -9.68 -48.00 32.82
C GLY A 121 -10.13 -48.57 34.17
N ILE A 122 -10.74 -47.72 35.00
CA ILE A 122 -11.11 -48.05 36.38
C ILE A 122 -12.23 -49.11 36.50
N GLY A 123 -12.96 -49.36 35.41
CA GLY A 123 -14.12 -50.28 35.38
C GLY A 123 -15.31 -49.82 36.22
N MET A 124 -16.32 -50.68 36.34
CA MET A 124 -17.57 -50.40 37.07
C MET A 124 -17.98 -51.60 37.93
N ASP A 125 -18.57 -51.33 39.09
CA ASP A 125 -19.28 -52.32 39.91
C ASP A 125 -20.81 -52.26 39.69
N ARG A 126 -21.57 -53.07 40.44
CA ARG A 126 -23.02 -53.17 40.27
C ARG A 126 -23.76 -51.88 40.66
N LYS A 127 -23.23 -51.08 41.58
CA LYS A 127 -23.77 -49.76 41.92
C LYS A 127 -23.46 -48.78 40.78
N ASP A 128 -22.22 -48.75 40.29
CA ASP A 128 -21.83 -47.87 39.18
C ASP A 128 -22.67 -48.13 37.92
N LEU A 129 -22.93 -49.40 37.57
CA LEU A 129 -23.80 -49.75 36.42
C LEU A 129 -25.22 -49.21 36.59
N LEU A 130 -25.84 -49.36 37.76
CA LEU A 130 -27.20 -48.86 38.03
C LEU A 130 -27.25 -47.32 38.03
N GLU A 131 -26.24 -46.67 38.60
CA GLU A 131 -26.22 -45.21 38.79
C GLU A 131 -25.67 -44.42 37.61
N CYS A 132 -24.80 -45.01 36.76
CA CYS A 132 -24.18 -44.32 35.62
C CYS A 132 -24.65 -44.79 34.24
N LEU A 133 -25.04 -46.07 34.06
CA LEU A 133 -25.67 -46.55 32.81
C LEU A 133 -27.18 -46.71 32.95
N GLY A 134 -27.67 -47.05 34.15
CA GLY A 134 -29.08 -47.24 34.44
C GLY A 134 -29.89 -45.96 34.67
N THR A 135 -29.22 -44.81 34.87
CA THR A 135 -29.86 -43.53 35.24
C THR A 135 -29.48 -42.42 34.27
N ILE A 136 -30.44 -41.97 33.45
CA ILE A 136 -30.23 -40.90 32.45
C ILE A 136 -29.84 -39.59 33.16
N ALA A 137 -28.86 -38.88 32.61
CA ALA A 137 -28.35 -37.59 33.08
C ALA A 137 -27.62 -37.59 34.44
N LYS A 138 -27.27 -38.78 34.98
CA LYS A 138 -26.30 -38.91 36.07
C LYS A 138 -24.91 -39.25 35.52
N SER A 139 -23.85 -38.71 36.14
CA SER A 139 -22.47 -38.91 35.66
C SER A 139 -21.45 -39.03 36.79
N GLY A 140 -20.93 -40.24 37.01
CA GLY A 140 -19.79 -40.49 37.88
C GLY A 140 -18.46 -39.91 37.38
N SER A 141 -18.42 -39.20 36.23
CA SER A 141 -17.28 -38.34 35.86
C SER A 141 -17.42 -36.94 36.44
N LYS A 142 -18.64 -36.40 36.51
CA LYS A 142 -18.94 -35.12 37.17
C LYS A 142 -18.72 -35.22 38.68
N GLU A 143 -19.22 -36.27 39.32
CA GLU A 143 -19.03 -36.52 40.75
C GLU A 143 -17.53 -36.63 41.09
N PHE A 144 -16.78 -37.41 40.32
CA PHE A 144 -15.32 -37.53 40.45
C PHE A 144 -14.58 -36.19 40.30
N MET A 145 -14.97 -35.32 39.35
CA MET A 145 -14.39 -33.97 39.20
C MET A 145 -14.71 -33.06 40.39
N GLU A 146 -15.90 -33.18 40.99
CA GLU A 146 -16.30 -32.37 42.15
C GLU A 146 -15.54 -32.78 43.44
N GLU A 147 -15.16 -34.05 43.54
CA GLU A 147 -14.29 -34.59 44.60
C GLU A 147 -12.79 -34.29 44.36
N ASN A 148 -12.30 -34.42 43.13
CA ASN A 148 -10.86 -34.44 42.80
C ASN A 148 -10.37 -33.15 42.10
N LYS A 149 -10.87 -31.98 42.54
CA LYS A 149 -10.70 -30.65 41.93
C LYS A 149 -9.26 -30.18 41.63
N ASN A 150 -8.24 -30.83 42.18
CA ASN A 150 -6.83 -30.48 41.97
C ASN A 150 -6.12 -31.39 40.94
N ASN A 151 -6.74 -32.50 40.53
CA ASN A 151 -6.12 -33.57 39.73
C ASN A 151 -6.97 -34.02 38.51
N ALA A 152 -8.21 -33.53 38.37
CA ALA A 152 -9.20 -34.08 37.43
C ALA A 152 -9.48 -33.22 36.18
N ASP A 153 -8.64 -32.22 35.88
CA ASP A 153 -8.88 -31.21 34.83
C ASP A 153 -9.06 -31.80 33.41
N VAL A 154 -8.52 -32.99 33.17
CA VAL A 154 -8.53 -33.69 31.87
C VAL A 154 -9.89 -34.36 31.57
N VAL A 155 -10.69 -34.66 32.60
CA VAL A 155 -11.94 -35.45 32.48
C VAL A 155 -12.98 -34.76 31.58
N ILE A 156 -13.60 -35.49 30.67
CA ILE A 156 -14.42 -34.98 29.55
C ILE A 156 -15.93 -35.12 29.83
N GLY A 157 -16.35 -36.10 30.64
CA GLY A 157 -17.75 -36.41 30.93
C GLY A 157 -18.39 -35.50 31.98
N GLN A 158 -19.43 -34.75 31.58
CA GLN A 158 -20.20 -33.87 32.49
C GLN A 158 -21.70 -34.20 32.57
N PHE A 159 -22.31 -34.70 31.48
CA PHE A 159 -23.77 -34.67 31.32
C PHE A 159 -24.53 -35.98 31.59
N GLY A 160 -23.86 -37.14 31.62
CA GLY A 160 -24.55 -38.41 31.90
C GLY A 160 -25.49 -38.91 30.79
N VAL A 161 -25.26 -38.51 29.53
CA VAL A 161 -26.07 -38.96 28.38
C VAL A 161 -25.25 -39.59 27.23
N GLY A 162 -23.92 -39.43 27.23
CA GLY A 162 -23.06 -39.81 26.10
C GLY A 162 -23.09 -41.31 25.76
N PHE A 163 -23.28 -42.21 26.73
CA PHE A 163 -23.40 -43.65 26.49
C PHE A 163 -24.58 -44.00 25.57
N TYR A 164 -25.75 -43.35 25.76
CA TYR A 164 -26.96 -43.64 24.99
C TYR A 164 -26.88 -43.21 23.52
N SER A 165 -25.83 -42.48 23.12
CA SER A 165 -25.52 -42.24 21.70
C SER A 165 -25.32 -43.55 20.91
N ALA A 166 -24.89 -44.64 21.56
CA ALA A 166 -24.81 -45.96 20.93
C ALA A 166 -26.19 -46.46 20.44
N PHE A 167 -27.28 -46.12 21.14
CA PHE A 167 -28.63 -46.57 20.78
C PHE A 167 -29.13 -45.92 19.47
N MET A 168 -28.48 -44.86 18.99
CA MET A 168 -28.72 -44.29 17.65
C MET A 168 -28.41 -45.33 16.56
N VAL A 169 -27.33 -46.09 16.71
CA VAL A 169 -26.75 -46.98 15.69
C VAL A 169 -26.94 -48.48 15.98
N ALA A 170 -27.34 -48.86 17.20
CA ALA A 170 -27.34 -50.24 17.67
C ALA A 170 -28.73 -50.91 17.76
N ASP A 171 -28.82 -52.17 17.33
CA ASP A 171 -29.95 -53.07 17.63
C ASP A 171 -29.84 -53.63 19.06
N SER A 172 -28.62 -53.92 19.51
CA SER A 172 -28.32 -54.31 20.89
C SER A 172 -26.93 -53.83 21.32
N VAL A 173 -26.76 -53.66 22.64
CA VAL A 173 -25.50 -53.24 23.28
C VAL A 173 -25.25 -54.15 24.47
N VAL A 174 -24.05 -54.72 24.53
CA VAL A 174 -23.56 -55.53 25.65
C VAL A 174 -22.38 -54.78 26.27
N VAL A 175 -22.35 -54.67 27.60
CA VAL A 175 -21.26 -54.06 28.36
C VAL A 175 -20.75 -55.08 29.36
N THR A 176 -19.47 -55.45 29.24
CA THR A 176 -18.77 -56.33 30.19
C THR A 176 -17.71 -55.54 30.93
N THR A 177 -17.63 -55.67 32.24
CA THR A 177 -16.77 -54.81 33.06
C THR A 177 -16.34 -55.49 34.35
N ARG A 178 -15.15 -55.10 34.83
CA ARG A 178 -14.67 -55.40 36.19
C ARG A 178 -14.01 -54.15 36.76
N LYS A 179 -14.51 -53.67 37.90
CA LYS A 179 -13.89 -52.58 38.65
C LYS A 179 -12.49 -52.97 39.12
N ILE A 180 -11.56 -52.02 39.07
CA ILE A 180 -10.19 -52.26 39.54
C ILE A 180 -10.18 -52.56 41.05
N GLY A 181 -9.32 -53.50 41.48
CA GLY A 181 -9.22 -53.91 42.88
C GLY A 181 -10.29 -54.88 43.40
N THR A 182 -11.15 -55.44 42.53
CA THR A 182 -12.06 -56.55 42.88
C THR A 182 -11.54 -57.90 42.34
N ASP A 183 -12.05 -59.02 42.89
CA ASP A 183 -11.61 -60.35 42.46
C ASP A 183 -11.99 -60.67 41.01
N ASN A 184 -11.25 -61.59 40.38
CA ASN A 184 -11.54 -62.11 39.02
C ASN A 184 -12.95 -62.70 38.86
N ASP A 185 -13.63 -63.03 39.96
CA ASP A 185 -14.99 -63.57 40.01
C ASP A 185 -16.09 -62.49 40.10
N GLN A 186 -15.73 -61.22 40.33
CA GLN A 186 -16.66 -60.09 40.52
C GLN A 186 -16.96 -59.30 39.22
N GLY A 187 -16.66 -59.86 38.05
CA GLY A 187 -17.02 -59.28 36.77
C GLY A 187 -18.54 -59.27 36.52
N LEU A 188 -19.00 -58.30 35.73
CA LEU A 188 -20.41 -58.02 35.49
C LEU A 188 -20.70 -57.85 34.00
N LYS A 189 -21.85 -58.35 33.57
CA LYS A 189 -22.39 -58.21 32.21
C LYS A 189 -23.72 -57.48 32.25
N TRP A 190 -23.76 -56.32 31.61
CA TRP A 190 -24.96 -55.52 31.36
C TRP A 190 -25.39 -55.72 29.90
N THR A 191 -26.68 -55.86 29.63
CA THR A 191 -27.20 -56.12 28.27
C THR A 191 -28.48 -55.35 28.00
N TRP A 192 -28.58 -54.76 26.80
CA TRP A 192 -29.76 -54.07 26.28
C TRP A 192 -30.07 -54.52 24.84
N ASN A 193 -31.34 -54.88 24.59
CA ASN A 193 -31.81 -55.48 23.33
C ASN A 193 -32.92 -54.63 22.68
N GLY A 194 -32.66 -53.35 22.41
CA GLY A 194 -33.63 -52.45 21.76
C GLY A 194 -34.84 -52.02 22.60
N GLY A 195 -34.95 -52.48 23.86
CA GLY A 195 -36.13 -52.33 24.70
C GLY A 195 -36.05 -51.20 25.75
N ASN A 196 -37.06 -51.13 26.62
CA ASN A 196 -37.16 -50.12 27.70
C ASN A 196 -36.38 -50.53 28.98
N SER A 197 -35.64 -51.64 28.95
CA SER A 197 -35.00 -52.25 30.12
C SER A 197 -33.65 -52.88 29.74
N TYR A 198 -32.80 -53.09 30.74
CA TYR A 198 -31.52 -53.79 30.65
C TYR A 198 -31.44 -54.88 31.73
N GLU A 199 -30.55 -55.84 31.53
CA GLU A 199 -30.27 -56.92 32.48
C GLU A 199 -28.84 -56.81 33.02
N ILE A 200 -28.57 -57.22 34.27
CA ILE A 200 -27.21 -57.28 34.85
C ILE A 200 -26.92 -58.64 35.50
N SER A 201 -26.21 -59.51 34.79
CA SER A 201 -25.69 -60.78 35.28
C SER A 201 -24.23 -60.66 35.73
N SER A 202 -23.69 -61.73 36.33
CA SER A 202 -22.27 -61.82 36.73
C SER A 202 -21.50 -62.68 35.73
N GLU A 203 -20.29 -62.27 35.38
CA GLU A 203 -19.46 -62.92 34.36
C GLU A 203 -18.00 -63.03 34.87
N LYS A 204 -17.46 -64.25 34.85
CA LYS A 204 -16.18 -64.58 35.52
C LYS A 204 -14.99 -64.46 34.57
N GLY A 205 -13.83 -64.08 35.10
CA GLY A 205 -12.57 -64.03 34.35
C GLY A 205 -12.43 -62.83 33.41
N LEU A 206 -13.32 -61.84 33.51
CA LEU A 206 -13.17 -60.57 32.80
C LEU A 206 -11.90 -59.82 33.25
N PRO A 207 -11.19 -59.14 32.34
CA PRO A 207 -10.13 -58.20 32.69
C PRO A 207 -10.69 -56.96 33.39
N THR A 208 -9.84 -56.20 34.08
CA THR A 208 -10.19 -54.86 34.59
C THR A 208 -10.50 -53.90 33.44
N GLY A 209 -11.46 -53.00 33.69
CA GLY A 209 -11.86 -51.96 32.75
C GLY A 209 -13.27 -52.20 32.22
N CYS A 210 -13.51 -51.84 30.97
CA CYS A 210 -14.82 -51.93 30.34
C CYS A 210 -14.70 -52.35 28.87
N ARG A 211 -15.58 -53.24 28.42
CA ARG A 211 -15.77 -53.58 27.01
C ARG A 211 -17.24 -53.39 26.63
N ILE A 212 -17.48 -52.60 25.58
CA ILE A 212 -18.78 -52.27 25.03
C ILE A 212 -18.86 -52.86 23.63
N GLU A 213 -19.68 -53.89 23.46
CA GLU A 213 -19.95 -54.59 22.20
C GLU A 213 -21.27 -54.07 21.62
N ILE A 214 -21.25 -53.58 20.38
CA ILE A 214 -22.36 -52.86 19.75
C ILE A 214 -22.75 -53.55 18.44
N HIS A 215 -23.91 -54.21 18.44
CA HIS A 215 -24.48 -54.82 17.24
C HIS A 215 -25.21 -53.75 16.42
N LEU A 216 -24.67 -53.41 15.25
CA LEU A 216 -25.11 -52.29 14.43
C LEU A 216 -26.34 -52.64 13.58
N LYS A 217 -27.25 -51.67 13.52
CA LYS A 217 -28.45 -51.69 12.67
C LYS A 217 -28.07 -51.91 11.21
N ALA A 218 -28.94 -52.60 10.49
CA ALA A 218 -28.84 -52.69 9.03
C ALA A 218 -29.04 -51.31 8.36
N GLY A 219 -28.57 -51.16 7.12
CA GLY A 219 -28.52 -49.88 6.42
C GLY A 219 -27.32 -49.04 6.89
N ASP A 220 -27.49 -47.71 6.91
CA ASP A 220 -26.40 -46.73 7.08
C ASP A 220 -25.51 -46.98 8.31
N SER A 221 -26.08 -47.46 9.42
CA SER A 221 -25.32 -47.75 10.66
C SER A 221 -24.31 -48.89 10.52
N ALA A 222 -24.43 -49.75 9.49
CA ALA A 222 -23.44 -50.77 9.21
C ALA A 222 -22.08 -50.18 8.80
N GLU A 223 -22.01 -48.91 8.36
CA GLU A 223 -20.75 -48.24 8.00
C GLU A 223 -19.74 -48.23 9.16
N TYR A 224 -20.22 -48.24 10.41
CA TYR A 224 -19.36 -48.24 11.60
C TYR A 224 -18.73 -49.60 11.92
N SER A 225 -19.01 -50.64 11.13
CA SER A 225 -18.25 -51.89 11.14
C SER A 225 -17.06 -51.89 10.15
N ASN A 226 -16.90 -50.84 9.33
CA ASN A 226 -15.77 -50.69 8.43
C ASN A 226 -14.59 -49.96 9.12
N SER A 227 -13.38 -50.53 9.02
CA SER A 227 -12.20 -50.00 9.69
C SER A 227 -11.70 -48.66 9.12
N GLU A 228 -11.94 -48.34 7.85
CA GLU A 228 -11.53 -47.04 7.28
C GLU A 228 -12.47 -45.93 7.76
N ARG A 229 -13.78 -46.18 7.73
CA ARG A 229 -14.80 -45.24 8.22
C ARG A 229 -14.63 -44.92 9.70
N VAL A 230 -14.37 -45.93 10.54
CA VAL A 230 -14.06 -45.72 11.98
C VAL A 230 -12.78 -44.91 12.16
N LYS A 231 -11.75 -45.14 11.33
CA LYS A 231 -10.49 -44.37 11.34
C LYS A 231 -10.71 -42.90 11.00
N GLU A 232 -11.53 -42.58 9.99
CA GLU A 232 -11.90 -41.19 9.68
C GLU A 232 -12.57 -40.48 10.85
N ILE A 233 -13.46 -41.16 11.57
CA ILE A 233 -14.21 -40.59 12.70
C ILE A 233 -13.29 -40.37 13.91
N ILE A 234 -12.33 -41.28 14.15
CA ILE A 234 -11.27 -41.08 15.16
C ILE A 234 -10.38 -39.89 14.78
N ASP A 235 -9.87 -39.85 13.55
CA ASP A 235 -9.04 -38.77 13.00
C ASP A 235 -9.74 -37.40 13.09
N LYS A 236 -11.06 -37.36 12.90
CA LYS A 236 -11.90 -36.16 13.01
C LYS A 236 -12.08 -35.69 14.45
N TYR A 237 -12.55 -36.55 15.35
CA TYR A 237 -13.03 -36.12 16.67
C TYR A 237 -12.06 -36.35 17.84
N SER A 238 -11.31 -37.46 17.80
CA SER A 238 -10.64 -38.03 18.98
C SER A 238 -9.12 -38.20 18.82
N TYR A 239 -8.55 -37.82 17.68
CA TYR A 239 -7.13 -38.02 17.36
C TYR A 239 -6.15 -37.47 18.41
N PHE A 240 -6.52 -36.42 19.13
CA PHE A 240 -5.67 -35.77 20.14
C PHE A 240 -6.01 -36.12 21.59
N VAL A 241 -6.88 -37.12 21.81
CA VAL A 241 -7.09 -37.75 23.12
C VAL A 241 -5.75 -38.26 23.67
N ALA A 242 -5.55 -38.13 24.99
CA ALA A 242 -4.25 -38.31 25.62
C ALA A 242 -3.77 -39.77 25.67
N THR A 243 -4.68 -40.74 25.65
CA THR A 243 -4.42 -42.17 25.74
C THR A 243 -4.23 -42.80 24.34
N PRO A 244 -3.42 -43.85 24.17
CA PRO A 244 -3.30 -44.56 22.90
C PRO A 244 -4.64 -45.15 22.46
N ILE A 245 -4.99 -44.95 21.20
CA ILE A 245 -6.14 -45.56 20.52
C ILE A 245 -5.61 -46.55 19.49
N LEU A 246 -5.90 -47.83 19.68
CA LEU A 246 -5.58 -48.92 18.77
C LEU A 246 -6.84 -49.35 18.03
N LEU A 247 -6.83 -49.32 16.70
CA LEU A 247 -7.92 -49.81 15.85
C LEU A 247 -7.46 -51.10 15.16
N ASN A 248 -8.14 -52.21 15.43
CA ASN A 248 -7.78 -53.55 14.93
C ASN A 248 -6.30 -53.94 15.18
N GLY A 249 -5.71 -53.40 16.25
CA GLY A 249 -4.30 -53.59 16.63
C GLY A 249 -3.34 -52.48 16.18
N GLU A 250 -3.72 -51.62 15.22
CA GLU A 250 -2.88 -50.50 14.77
C GLU A 250 -3.13 -49.22 15.59
N ARG A 251 -2.06 -48.59 16.11
CA ARG A 251 -2.18 -47.31 16.82
C ARG A 251 -2.42 -46.15 15.84
N ILE A 252 -3.57 -45.47 15.98
CA ILE A 252 -3.97 -44.36 15.11
C ILE A 252 -3.36 -43.02 15.57
N ASN A 253 -3.51 -42.67 16.85
CA ASN A 253 -3.05 -41.37 17.38
C ASN A 253 -1.55 -41.36 17.72
N SER A 254 -0.74 -40.89 16.77
CA SER A 254 0.72 -40.86 16.88
C SER A 254 1.34 -39.46 16.99
N LEU A 255 0.63 -38.39 16.63
CA LEU A 255 1.12 -37.01 16.80
C LEU A 255 0.75 -36.43 18.18
N ASN A 256 1.68 -35.68 18.77
CA ASN A 256 1.42 -34.92 19.99
C ASN A 256 0.48 -33.72 19.72
N ALA A 257 -0.40 -33.41 20.68
CA ALA A 257 -1.22 -32.20 20.68
C ALA A 257 -0.34 -30.95 20.90
N LEU A 258 0.24 -30.39 19.83
CA LEU A 258 1.30 -29.37 19.94
C LEU A 258 0.90 -28.14 20.76
N TRP A 259 -0.37 -27.76 20.78
CA TRP A 259 -0.88 -26.63 21.56
C TRP A 259 -0.84 -26.85 23.09
N THR A 260 -0.72 -28.10 23.55
CA THR A 260 -0.51 -28.40 24.98
C THR A 260 0.98 -28.36 25.35
N MET A 261 1.90 -28.57 24.41
CA MET A 261 3.36 -28.48 24.62
C MET A 261 3.82 -27.03 24.82
N ASN A 262 4.93 -26.79 25.53
CA ASN A 262 5.51 -25.45 25.67
C ASN A 262 6.04 -24.96 24.29
N PRO A 263 5.77 -23.71 23.86
CA PRO A 263 6.23 -23.22 22.55
C PRO A 263 7.74 -23.27 22.30
N LYS A 264 8.56 -23.36 23.34
CA LYS A 264 10.03 -23.52 23.22
C LYS A 264 10.46 -24.95 22.87
N ASP A 265 9.60 -25.93 23.13
CA ASP A 265 9.92 -27.37 23.08
C ASP A 265 9.38 -28.02 21.79
N VAL A 266 8.81 -27.22 20.87
CA VAL A 266 8.23 -27.67 19.60
C VAL A 266 9.12 -27.21 18.44
N THR A 267 9.67 -28.16 17.68
CA THR A 267 10.56 -27.85 16.54
C THR A 267 9.79 -27.42 15.30
N LYS A 268 10.49 -26.88 14.30
CA LYS A 268 9.90 -26.52 13.00
C LYS A 268 9.34 -27.75 12.28
N GLU A 269 9.99 -28.90 12.40
CA GLU A 269 9.64 -30.17 11.76
C GLU A 269 8.36 -30.75 12.38
N MET A 270 8.17 -30.59 13.70
CA MET A 270 6.90 -30.89 14.38
C MET A 270 5.78 -29.99 13.86
N HIS A 271 6.04 -28.69 13.70
CA HIS A 271 5.08 -27.76 13.12
C HIS A 271 4.75 -28.09 11.64
N GLU A 272 5.73 -28.48 10.81
CA GLU A 272 5.48 -28.89 9.42
C GLU A 272 4.72 -30.22 9.29
N SER A 273 4.97 -31.20 10.15
CA SER A 273 4.23 -32.49 10.13
C SER A 273 2.79 -32.33 10.61
N PHE A 274 2.58 -31.57 11.69
CA PHE A 274 1.27 -31.24 12.23
C PHE A 274 0.46 -30.35 11.28
N PHE A 275 1.07 -29.37 10.60
CA PHE A 275 0.42 -28.60 9.54
C PHE A 275 -0.14 -29.50 8.44
N LYS A 276 0.64 -30.48 7.96
CA LYS A 276 0.19 -31.44 6.93
C LYS A 276 -0.94 -32.34 7.39
N HIS A 277 -0.97 -32.73 8.67
CA HIS A 277 -2.09 -33.45 9.26
C HIS A 277 -3.36 -32.57 9.29
N LEU A 278 -3.27 -31.33 9.81
CA LEU A 278 -4.40 -30.40 9.82
C LEU A 278 -4.92 -30.08 8.42
N ALA A 279 -4.04 -29.87 7.45
CA ALA A 279 -4.42 -29.59 6.06
C ALA A 279 -5.30 -30.70 5.46
N LYS A 280 -5.00 -31.98 5.75
CA LYS A 280 -5.81 -33.12 5.27
C LYS A 280 -7.25 -33.07 5.78
N GLN A 281 -7.44 -32.63 7.02
CA GLN A 281 -8.75 -32.58 7.69
C GLN A 281 -9.52 -31.28 7.36
N GLN A 282 -8.86 -30.12 7.44
CA GLN A 282 -9.50 -28.81 7.37
C GLN A 282 -9.63 -28.26 5.95
N LYS A 283 -8.56 -28.35 5.14
CA LYS A 283 -8.45 -27.69 3.82
C LYS A 283 -7.56 -28.51 2.88
N LYS A 284 -8.14 -29.51 2.20
CA LYS A 284 -7.42 -30.48 1.35
C LYS A 284 -6.55 -29.85 0.24
N SER A 285 -6.81 -28.61 -0.17
CA SER A 285 -5.96 -27.83 -1.09
C SER A 285 -4.57 -27.53 -0.52
N GLU A 286 -4.44 -27.36 0.80
CA GLU A 286 -3.21 -26.87 1.44
C GLU A 286 -2.22 -28.01 1.79
N VAL A 287 -2.55 -29.27 1.51
CA VAL A 287 -1.78 -30.46 1.96
C VAL A 287 -0.37 -30.51 1.39
N MET A 288 -0.14 -29.92 0.21
CA MET A 288 1.18 -29.79 -0.42
C MET A 288 1.96 -28.54 0.04
N GLN A 289 1.32 -27.61 0.73
CA GLN A 289 1.94 -26.36 1.18
C GLN A 289 2.79 -26.54 2.45
N ARG A 290 3.50 -25.48 2.83
CA ARG A 290 4.14 -25.31 4.14
C ARG A 290 3.57 -24.09 4.85
N PRO A 291 3.67 -23.98 6.18
CA PRO A 291 3.34 -22.74 6.87
C PRO A 291 4.40 -21.65 6.60
N CYS A 292 4.00 -20.49 6.06
CA CYS A 292 4.89 -19.32 5.95
C CYS A 292 5.10 -18.62 7.31
N TYR A 293 4.07 -18.66 8.17
CA TYR A 293 4.12 -18.27 9.57
C TYR A 293 3.45 -19.32 10.46
N THR A 294 3.98 -19.42 11.68
CA THR A 294 3.51 -20.30 12.75
C THR A 294 3.33 -19.46 14.02
N ILE A 295 2.16 -19.58 14.65
CA ILE A 295 1.74 -18.75 15.77
C ILE A 295 1.22 -19.67 16.87
N HIS A 296 2.14 -20.11 17.74
CA HIS A 296 1.81 -20.85 18.96
C HIS A 296 1.56 -19.83 20.09
N TYR A 297 0.34 -19.82 20.63
CA TYR A 297 -0.08 -18.90 21.68
C TYR A 297 -0.76 -19.62 22.86
N LYS A 298 -0.52 -19.08 24.06
CA LYS A 298 -1.10 -19.56 25.31
C LYS A 298 -1.40 -18.37 26.21
N THR A 299 -2.54 -18.43 26.91
CA THR A 299 -2.82 -17.60 28.06
C THR A 299 -3.81 -18.32 28.98
N ASP A 300 -3.77 -17.98 30.27
CA ASP A 300 -4.72 -18.47 31.28
C ASP A 300 -5.69 -17.36 31.71
N THR A 301 -5.48 -16.13 31.24
CA THR A 301 -6.32 -14.97 31.52
C THR A 301 -6.52 -14.11 30.27
N PRO A 302 -7.68 -13.46 30.09
CA PRO A 302 -8.91 -13.55 30.91
C PRO A 302 -9.79 -14.78 30.58
N VAL A 303 -9.24 -15.75 29.85
CA VAL A 303 -9.83 -17.03 29.45
C VAL A 303 -8.69 -18.06 29.31
N SER A 304 -8.87 -19.31 29.77
CA SER A 304 -7.96 -20.43 29.49
C SER A 304 -7.95 -20.73 28.00
N LEU A 305 -6.81 -20.53 27.36
CA LEU A 305 -6.67 -20.59 25.90
C LEU A 305 -5.31 -21.18 25.51
N ARG A 306 -5.36 -22.14 24.59
CA ARG A 306 -4.20 -22.79 23.96
C ARG A 306 -4.44 -22.84 22.46
N SER A 307 -3.57 -22.25 21.65
CA SER A 307 -3.73 -22.30 20.20
C SER A 307 -2.43 -22.45 19.43
N VAL A 308 -2.52 -23.16 18.31
CA VAL A 308 -1.46 -23.25 17.30
C VAL A 308 -2.10 -22.94 15.97
N MET A 309 -1.74 -21.79 15.42
CA MET A 309 -2.27 -21.24 14.17
C MET A 309 -1.16 -21.14 13.14
N TYR A 310 -1.53 -21.33 11.87
CA TYR A 310 -0.64 -21.34 10.73
C TYR A 310 -1.23 -20.50 9.60
N ILE A 311 -0.33 -19.95 8.79
CA ILE A 311 -0.65 -19.28 7.54
C ILE A 311 0.02 -20.09 6.44
N PRO A 312 -0.72 -20.68 5.48
CA PRO A 312 -0.13 -21.39 4.36
C PRO A 312 0.86 -20.52 3.56
N GLN A 313 1.73 -21.14 2.77
CA GLN A 313 2.51 -20.46 1.74
C GLN A 313 1.74 -20.49 0.40
N HIS A 314 0.47 -20.09 0.43
CA HIS A 314 -0.45 -20.20 -0.71
C HIS A 314 -0.61 -18.86 -1.44
N ARG A 315 -0.49 -18.89 -2.77
CA ARG A 315 -0.70 -17.73 -3.64
C ARG A 315 -2.14 -17.73 -4.16
N PHE A 316 -3.02 -17.02 -3.44
CA PHE A 316 -4.40 -16.83 -3.85
C PHE A 316 -4.50 -16.07 -5.19
N THR A 317 -5.20 -16.66 -6.15
CA THR A 317 -5.68 -15.90 -7.32
C THR A 317 -6.94 -15.11 -6.99
N MET A 318 -7.18 -13.99 -7.68
CA MET A 318 -8.44 -13.23 -7.59
C MET A 318 -9.68 -14.11 -7.87
N LEU A 319 -9.55 -15.11 -8.77
CA LEU A 319 -10.62 -16.06 -9.07
C LEU A 319 -10.91 -16.99 -7.89
N GLU A 320 -9.88 -17.52 -7.21
CA GLU A 320 -10.08 -18.32 -6.00
C GLU A 320 -10.67 -17.51 -4.85
N TYR A 321 -10.22 -16.26 -4.66
CA TYR A 321 -10.78 -15.38 -3.64
C TYR A 321 -12.27 -15.10 -3.92
N ALA A 322 -12.63 -14.80 -5.17
CA ALA A 322 -14.02 -14.64 -5.59
C ALA A 322 -14.84 -15.92 -5.40
N ALA A 323 -14.32 -17.09 -5.78
CA ALA A 323 -15.01 -18.37 -5.61
C ALA A 323 -15.21 -18.75 -4.12
N LYS A 324 -14.21 -18.49 -3.27
CA LYS A 324 -14.25 -18.73 -1.81
C LYS A 324 -15.08 -17.66 -1.05
N SER A 325 -15.50 -16.58 -1.71
CA SER A 325 -16.26 -15.48 -1.06
C SER A 325 -17.64 -15.89 -0.54
N GLN A 326 -18.25 -16.92 -1.13
CA GLN A 326 -19.55 -17.48 -0.73
C GLN A 326 -19.43 -18.47 0.43
N ASN A 327 -18.38 -19.29 0.48
CA ASN A 327 -18.14 -20.28 1.53
C ASN A 327 -16.87 -19.92 2.32
N ARG A 328 -17.04 -19.00 3.29
CA ARG A 328 -15.97 -18.35 4.05
C ARG A 328 -15.39 -19.23 5.17
N ASP A 329 -15.02 -20.46 4.83
CA ASP A 329 -14.60 -21.47 5.80
C ASP A 329 -13.34 -21.03 6.55
N CYS A 330 -13.51 -20.72 7.84
CA CYS A 330 -12.43 -20.49 8.79
C CYS A 330 -11.61 -21.78 8.93
N GLY A 331 -10.28 -21.68 8.88
CA GLY A 331 -9.43 -22.87 9.05
C GLY A 331 -9.17 -23.23 10.52
N LEU A 332 -9.75 -22.55 11.50
CA LEU A 332 -9.58 -22.90 12.91
C LEU A 332 -10.64 -23.91 13.36
N SER A 333 -10.20 -25.04 13.88
CA SER A 333 -11.08 -25.97 14.62
C SER A 333 -11.07 -25.62 16.11
N LEU A 334 -12.25 -25.66 16.74
CA LEU A 334 -12.41 -25.48 18.18
C LEU A 334 -12.44 -26.84 18.89
N TYR A 335 -11.56 -26.97 19.88
CA TYR A 335 -11.43 -28.08 20.80
C TYR A 335 -11.75 -27.63 22.22
N ALA A 336 -12.09 -28.59 23.08
CA ALA A 336 -12.09 -28.44 24.53
C ALA A 336 -11.57 -29.74 25.13
N ARG A 337 -10.56 -29.66 26.00
CA ARG A 337 -9.90 -30.84 26.62
C ARG A 337 -9.44 -31.84 25.54
N ARG A 338 -8.85 -31.32 24.45
CA ARG A 338 -8.38 -32.06 23.26
C ARG A 338 -9.41 -32.86 22.45
N VAL A 339 -10.71 -32.76 22.74
CA VAL A 339 -11.79 -33.31 21.89
C VAL A 339 -12.32 -32.23 20.95
N LEU A 340 -12.58 -32.57 19.69
CA LEU A 340 -13.16 -31.64 18.71
C LEU A 340 -14.61 -31.30 19.10
N ILE A 341 -14.89 -30.01 19.28
CA ILE A 341 -16.23 -29.47 19.56
C ILE A 341 -16.85 -28.92 18.28
N LYS A 342 -16.09 -28.16 17.47
CA LYS A 342 -16.56 -27.65 16.19
C LYS A 342 -15.42 -27.53 15.16
N PRO A 343 -15.48 -28.23 14.01
CA PRO A 343 -14.57 -27.99 12.89
C PRO A 343 -14.87 -26.63 12.23
N ASN A 344 -13.84 -26.00 11.67
CA ASN A 344 -13.94 -24.76 10.88
C ASN A 344 -14.81 -23.66 11.55
N ALA A 345 -14.57 -23.42 12.84
CA ALA A 345 -15.35 -22.52 13.70
C ALA A 345 -15.14 -21.04 13.35
N GLY A 346 -15.97 -20.53 12.42
CA GLY A 346 -15.99 -19.12 12.00
C GLY A 346 -16.25 -18.11 13.13
N GLU A 347 -16.80 -18.53 14.27
CA GLU A 347 -16.96 -17.70 15.45
C GLU A 347 -15.62 -17.25 16.08
N LEU A 348 -14.52 -17.97 15.83
CA LEU A 348 -13.21 -17.73 16.45
C LEU A 348 -12.42 -16.57 15.85
N LEU A 349 -12.76 -16.11 14.63
CA LEU A 349 -12.04 -15.05 13.93
C LEU A 349 -13.02 -14.08 13.24
N PRO A 350 -12.59 -12.84 12.93
CA PRO A 350 -13.26 -12.01 11.94
C PRO A 350 -13.09 -12.59 10.54
N ASN A 351 -14.04 -12.30 9.65
CA ASN A 351 -14.08 -12.88 8.31
C ASN A 351 -12.77 -12.67 7.55
N PHE A 352 -12.17 -11.50 7.67
CA PHE A 352 -10.92 -11.15 7.00
C PHE A 352 -9.69 -11.95 7.46
N LEU A 353 -9.79 -12.81 8.48
CA LEU A 353 -8.74 -13.73 8.91
C LEU A 353 -9.04 -15.20 8.57
N HIS A 354 -10.07 -15.50 7.76
CA HIS A 354 -10.48 -16.87 7.42
C HIS A 354 -9.43 -17.70 6.65
N PHE A 355 -8.39 -17.05 6.11
CA PHE A 355 -7.23 -17.69 5.48
C PHE A 355 -6.33 -18.44 6.48
N ILE A 356 -6.43 -18.13 7.78
CA ILE A 356 -5.66 -18.78 8.85
C ILE A 356 -6.25 -20.17 9.12
N MET A 357 -5.38 -21.14 9.42
CA MET A 357 -5.76 -22.51 9.78
C MET A 357 -5.02 -23.01 11.02
N GLY A 358 -5.60 -23.95 11.78
CA GLY A 358 -5.04 -24.34 13.07
C GLY A 358 -6.04 -24.91 14.07
N ILE A 359 -5.62 -24.98 15.32
CA ILE A 359 -6.42 -25.44 16.46
C ILE A 359 -6.46 -24.38 17.56
N VAL A 360 -7.63 -24.24 18.17
CA VAL A 360 -7.88 -23.51 19.41
C VAL A 360 -8.51 -24.48 20.40
N ASP A 361 -7.91 -24.63 21.58
CA ASP A 361 -8.43 -25.43 22.70
C ASP A 361 -8.65 -24.49 23.90
N SER A 362 -9.80 -24.63 24.56
CA SER A 362 -10.21 -23.76 25.68
C SER A 362 -11.17 -24.49 26.61
N GLU A 363 -10.76 -24.63 27.87
CA GLU A 363 -11.55 -25.28 28.93
C GLU A 363 -12.74 -24.44 29.39
N ASP A 364 -12.66 -23.11 29.22
CA ASP A 364 -13.68 -22.14 29.59
C ASP A 364 -14.87 -22.08 28.63
N VAL A 365 -14.84 -22.81 27.50
CA VAL A 365 -15.98 -22.87 26.57
C VAL A 365 -17.05 -23.78 27.17
N PRO A 366 -18.22 -23.26 27.63
CA PRO A 366 -19.29 -24.11 28.11
C PRO A 366 -19.79 -24.99 26.98
N LEU A 367 -19.68 -26.30 27.17
CA LEU A 367 -20.25 -27.29 26.27
C LEU A 367 -21.77 -27.31 26.42
N ASN A 368 -22.46 -27.58 25.33
CA ASN A 368 -23.89 -27.93 25.35
C ASN A 368 -24.04 -29.46 25.32
N LEU A 369 -25.27 -29.95 25.49
CA LEU A 369 -25.57 -31.37 25.66
C LEU A 369 -25.15 -32.24 24.44
N SER A 370 -25.13 -31.66 23.23
CA SER A 370 -24.65 -32.33 22.00
C SER A 370 -23.15 -32.15 21.73
N ARG A 371 -22.50 -31.20 22.41
CA ARG A 371 -21.15 -30.67 22.17
C ARG A 371 -20.91 -30.08 20.76
N GLU A 372 -21.94 -29.56 20.08
CA GLU A 372 -21.82 -29.07 18.69
C GLU A 372 -22.35 -27.62 18.48
N MET A 373 -23.59 -27.32 18.89
CA MET A 373 -24.23 -26.02 18.59
C MET A 373 -23.81 -24.85 19.52
N LEU A 374 -22.80 -24.08 19.12
CA LEU A 374 -22.17 -23.01 19.91
C LEU A 374 -22.66 -21.57 19.61
N GLN A 375 -23.98 -21.32 19.65
CA GLN A 375 -24.53 -20.01 19.29
C GLN A 375 -24.41 -18.95 20.43
N ASN A 376 -24.13 -17.70 20.05
CA ASN A 376 -24.18 -16.47 20.88
C ASN A 376 -23.35 -16.41 22.19
N ASN A 377 -22.40 -17.34 22.36
CA ASN A 377 -21.57 -17.46 23.57
C ASN A 377 -20.67 -16.21 23.83
N PRO A 378 -20.70 -15.59 25.04
CA PRO A 378 -19.82 -14.47 25.40
C PRO A 378 -18.33 -14.87 25.54
N VAL A 379 -18.02 -16.12 25.87
CA VAL A 379 -16.63 -16.62 25.93
C VAL A 379 -16.01 -16.66 24.54
N LEU A 380 -16.73 -17.18 23.52
CA LEU A 380 -16.24 -17.18 22.15
C LEU A 380 -15.98 -15.77 21.62
N ARG A 381 -16.79 -14.77 21.99
CA ARG A 381 -16.53 -13.36 21.66
C ARG A 381 -15.26 -12.81 22.32
N LYS A 382 -14.94 -13.21 23.56
CA LYS A 382 -13.64 -12.90 24.19
C LYS A 382 -12.49 -13.58 23.45
N ILE A 383 -12.62 -14.88 23.15
CA ILE A 383 -11.59 -15.67 22.44
C ILE A 383 -11.32 -15.04 21.07
N ARG A 384 -12.35 -14.73 20.27
CA ARG A 384 -12.19 -14.04 18.98
C ARG A 384 -11.46 -12.72 19.11
N LYS A 385 -11.77 -11.89 20.13
CA LYS A 385 -11.00 -10.67 20.38
C LYS A 385 -9.53 -10.98 20.68
N ILE A 386 -9.26 -11.85 21.66
CA ILE A 386 -7.89 -12.22 22.07
C ILE A 386 -7.07 -12.74 20.89
N LEU A 387 -7.65 -13.61 20.05
CA LEU A 387 -7.01 -14.13 18.85
C LEU A 387 -6.77 -13.02 17.81
N THR A 388 -7.75 -12.14 17.56
CA THR A 388 -7.61 -11.02 16.62
C THR A 388 -6.50 -10.05 17.06
N ASP A 389 -6.54 -9.60 18.31
CA ASP A 389 -5.51 -8.72 18.91
C ASP A 389 -4.12 -9.38 18.82
N LYS A 390 -4.03 -10.68 19.11
CA LYS A 390 -2.77 -11.45 19.04
C LYS A 390 -2.25 -11.59 17.61
N LEU A 391 -3.13 -11.74 16.63
CA LEU A 391 -2.78 -11.91 15.21
C LEU A 391 -2.36 -10.58 14.57
N LEU A 392 -3.12 -9.50 14.77
CA LEU A 392 -2.74 -8.16 14.31
C LEU A 392 -1.41 -7.73 14.95
N GLY A 393 -1.24 -7.95 16.26
CA GLY A 393 0.02 -7.72 16.95
C GLY A 393 1.17 -8.63 16.50
N PHE A 394 0.90 -9.84 16.01
CA PHE A 394 1.91 -10.70 15.40
C PHE A 394 2.40 -10.13 14.06
N PHE A 395 1.49 -9.74 13.18
CA PHE A 395 1.83 -9.14 11.89
C PHE A 395 2.60 -7.82 12.03
N GLN A 396 2.18 -6.93 12.95
CA GLN A 396 2.90 -5.69 13.26
C GLN A 396 4.33 -5.92 13.83
N ASN A 397 4.59 -7.09 14.41
CA ASN A 397 5.92 -7.46 14.93
C ASN A 397 6.80 -8.14 13.87
N GLU A 398 6.25 -9.06 13.06
CA GLU A 398 7.02 -9.65 11.95
C GLU A 398 7.42 -8.58 10.92
N MET A 399 6.55 -7.60 10.64
CA MET A 399 6.88 -6.43 9.79
C MET A 399 8.11 -5.64 10.28
N LYS A 400 8.34 -5.57 11.60
CA LYS A 400 9.49 -4.88 12.20
C LYS A 400 10.75 -5.75 12.29
N LYS A 401 10.59 -7.07 12.21
CA LYS A 401 11.63 -8.08 12.47
C LYS A 401 12.21 -8.67 11.18
N ASP A 402 11.37 -8.85 10.16
CA ASP A 402 11.71 -9.44 8.87
C ASP A 402 10.82 -8.78 7.80
N TYR A 403 11.21 -7.56 7.41
CA TYR A 403 10.44 -6.71 6.51
C TYR A 403 10.28 -7.34 5.12
N GLU A 404 11.32 -7.98 4.58
CA GLU A 404 11.28 -8.61 3.26
C GLU A 404 10.28 -9.78 3.22
N LYS A 405 10.32 -10.66 4.23
CA LYS A 405 9.35 -11.75 4.36
C LYS A 405 7.94 -11.22 4.59
N TYR A 406 7.78 -10.16 5.39
CA TYR A 406 6.49 -9.51 5.57
C TYR A 406 5.96 -8.89 4.27
N THR A 407 6.81 -8.26 3.44
CA THR A 407 6.44 -7.72 2.13
C THR A 407 5.99 -8.81 1.16
N GLU A 408 6.66 -9.97 1.10
CA GLU A 408 6.22 -11.08 0.24
C GLU A 408 4.91 -11.72 0.72
N PHE A 409 4.69 -11.80 2.04
CA PHE A 409 3.39 -12.16 2.61
C PHE A 409 2.31 -11.13 2.26
N PHE A 410 2.61 -9.83 2.38
CA PHE A 410 1.67 -8.75 2.09
C PHE A 410 1.19 -8.79 0.64
N LYS A 411 2.06 -9.02 -0.35
CA LYS A 411 1.65 -9.20 -1.76
C LYS A 411 0.61 -10.31 -1.95
N GLN A 412 0.63 -11.35 -1.12
CA GLN A 412 -0.22 -12.54 -1.25
C GLN A 412 -1.50 -12.46 -0.40
N TYR A 413 -1.47 -11.69 0.70
CA TYR A 413 -2.54 -11.65 1.71
C TYR A 413 -3.16 -10.25 1.94
N SER A 414 -2.65 -9.19 1.31
CA SER A 414 -3.15 -7.82 1.51
C SER A 414 -4.64 -7.66 1.23
N ILE A 415 -5.18 -8.38 0.23
CA ILE A 415 -6.62 -8.35 -0.11
C ILE A 415 -7.52 -8.67 1.09
N PHE A 416 -7.07 -9.53 2.00
CA PHE A 416 -7.79 -9.83 3.24
C PHE A 416 -7.75 -8.64 4.20
N PHE A 417 -6.61 -7.99 4.42
CA PHE A 417 -6.55 -6.77 5.24
C PHE A 417 -7.37 -5.62 4.64
N LYS A 418 -7.41 -5.52 3.31
CA LYS A 418 -8.29 -4.60 2.57
C LYS A 418 -9.78 -4.93 2.81
N GLU A 419 -10.17 -6.20 2.78
CA GLU A 419 -11.52 -6.64 3.19
C GLU A 419 -11.84 -6.24 4.64
N GLY A 420 -10.90 -6.46 5.56
CA GLY A 420 -11.09 -6.13 6.99
C GLY A 420 -11.42 -4.67 7.23
N ILE A 421 -10.70 -3.74 6.60
CA ILE A 421 -10.95 -2.29 6.74
C ILE A 421 -12.27 -1.87 6.10
N VAL A 422 -12.72 -2.54 5.04
CA VAL A 422 -14.03 -2.27 4.42
C VAL A 422 -15.19 -2.84 5.25
N THR A 423 -15.03 -4.05 5.80
CA THR A 423 -16.13 -4.84 6.40
C THR A 423 -16.27 -4.71 7.92
N GLU A 424 -15.20 -4.40 8.68
CA GLU A 424 -15.32 -4.19 10.12
C GLU A 424 -16.08 -2.89 10.43
N VAL A 425 -16.83 -2.89 11.54
CA VAL A 425 -17.68 -1.76 11.95
C VAL A 425 -16.95 -0.86 12.97
N ASP A 426 -16.08 -1.46 13.79
CA ASP A 426 -15.31 -0.73 14.80
C ASP A 426 -14.05 -0.12 14.16
N HIS A 427 -14.05 1.21 14.09
CA HIS A 427 -12.98 2.03 13.54
C HIS A 427 -11.62 1.81 14.24
N SER A 428 -11.61 1.40 15.51
CA SER A 428 -10.37 1.05 16.22
C SER A 428 -9.66 -0.14 15.58
N TYR A 429 -10.41 -1.18 15.18
CA TYR A 429 -9.81 -2.30 14.42
C TYR A 429 -9.47 -1.89 12.99
N LYS A 430 -10.22 -0.97 12.36
CA LYS A 430 -9.80 -0.41 11.05
C LYS A 430 -8.42 0.21 11.13
N GLU A 431 -8.11 1.00 12.17
CA GLU A 431 -6.76 1.54 12.37
C GLU A 431 -5.71 0.42 12.63
N GLU A 432 -6.00 -0.57 13.49
CA GLU A 432 -5.04 -1.66 13.75
C GLU A 432 -4.75 -2.54 12.51
N ILE A 433 -5.73 -2.71 11.62
CA ILE A 433 -5.55 -3.39 10.32
C ILE A 433 -4.85 -2.45 9.33
N ALA A 434 -5.14 -1.14 9.32
CA ALA A 434 -4.49 -0.17 8.44
C ALA A 434 -2.98 -0.03 8.70
N LYS A 435 -2.52 -0.26 9.95
CA LYS A 435 -1.08 -0.38 10.28
C LYS A 435 -0.37 -1.53 9.55
N LEU A 436 -1.09 -2.52 9.03
CA LEU A 436 -0.54 -3.65 8.28
C LEU A 436 -0.37 -3.38 6.78
N LEU A 437 -0.92 -2.27 6.27
CA LEU A 437 -0.87 -1.94 4.85
C LEU A 437 0.44 -1.24 4.45
N LEU A 438 0.98 -1.64 3.31
CA LEU A 438 2.17 -1.09 2.68
C LEU A 438 1.83 -0.41 1.36
N PHE A 439 2.43 0.76 1.12
CA PHE A 439 2.24 1.61 -0.07
C PHE A 439 3.56 2.24 -0.48
N GLU A 440 3.66 2.77 -1.69
CA GLU A 440 4.74 3.70 -2.03
C GLU A 440 4.40 5.13 -1.58
N SER A 441 5.44 5.95 -1.42
CA SER A 441 5.33 7.37 -1.02
C SER A 441 6.19 8.25 -1.93
N SER A 442 5.70 9.46 -2.20
CA SER A 442 6.41 10.52 -2.93
C SER A 442 7.79 10.86 -2.34
N ASN A 443 7.93 10.76 -1.02
CA ASN A 443 9.17 11.10 -0.31
C ASN A 443 10.20 9.95 -0.30
N LEU A 444 9.82 8.78 -0.82
CA LEU A 444 10.67 7.59 -0.87
C LEU A 444 11.01 7.25 -2.33
N LYS A 445 12.08 6.47 -2.53
CA LYS A 445 12.49 6.03 -3.88
C LYS A 445 11.46 5.06 -4.49
N PRO A 446 11.34 4.97 -5.82
CA PRO A 446 10.51 3.97 -6.48
C PRO A 446 10.76 2.54 -5.96
N GLY A 447 9.69 1.80 -5.72
CA GLY A 447 9.72 0.44 -5.14
C GLY A 447 9.96 0.37 -3.63
N VAL A 448 10.23 1.50 -2.94
CA VAL A 448 10.38 1.52 -1.48
C VAL A 448 9.02 1.73 -0.83
N LEU A 449 8.54 0.66 -0.19
CA LEU A 449 7.27 0.65 0.52
C LEU A 449 7.38 1.29 1.92
N THR A 450 6.24 1.77 2.44
CA THR A 450 6.08 2.37 3.77
C THR A 450 4.63 2.17 4.25
N ASN A 451 4.38 2.31 5.55
CA ASN A 451 3.03 2.23 6.12
C ASN A 451 2.51 3.59 6.63
N LEU A 452 1.22 3.65 6.96
CA LEU A 452 0.56 4.86 7.47
C LEU A 452 1.19 5.40 8.78
N THR A 453 1.78 4.56 9.62
CA THR A 453 2.43 5.01 10.88
C THR A 453 3.74 5.73 10.58
N GLU A 454 4.50 5.25 9.61
CA GLU A 454 5.73 5.87 9.12
C GLU A 454 5.47 7.17 8.37
N TYR A 455 4.38 7.24 7.58
CA TYR A 455 3.89 8.50 7.02
C TYR A 455 3.61 9.50 8.15
N CYS A 456 2.86 9.09 9.18
CA CYS A 456 2.56 9.94 10.34
C CYS A 456 3.82 10.45 11.07
N SER A 457 4.92 9.69 11.11
CA SER A 457 6.20 10.15 11.68
C SER A 457 7.01 11.10 10.78
N ARG A 458 6.62 11.27 9.50
CA ARG A 458 7.23 12.20 8.54
C ARG A 458 6.36 13.43 8.22
N MET A 459 5.17 13.52 8.80
CA MET A 459 4.27 14.67 8.61
C MET A 459 4.92 15.97 9.07
N GLN A 460 4.65 17.07 8.35
CA GLN A 460 5.09 18.40 8.75
C GLN A 460 4.42 18.83 10.07
N GLU A 461 5.05 19.76 10.80
CA GLU A 461 4.40 20.44 11.94
C GLU A 461 3.06 21.07 11.50
N ASP A 462 2.07 21.04 12.40
CA ASP A 462 0.66 21.40 12.15
C ASP A 462 -0.11 20.62 11.05
N GLN A 463 0.50 19.67 10.33
CA GLN A 463 -0.21 18.87 9.31
C GLN A 463 -1.29 17.97 9.94
N LYS A 464 -2.54 18.11 9.48
CA LYS A 464 -3.74 17.39 9.98
C LYS A 464 -4.30 16.33 9.02
N GLU A 465 -3.76 16.27 7.81
CA GLU A 465 -4.30 15.51 6.69
C GLU A 465 -3.22 14.54 6.15
N ILE A 466 -3.60 13.29 5.89
CA ILE A 466 -2.79 12.29 5.20
C ILE A 466 -3.19 12.32 3.72
N TYR A 467 -2.28 12.75 2.85
CA TYR A 467 -2.58 12.88 1.43
C TYR A 467 -2.31 11.60 0.65
N TYR A 468 -3.22 11.24 -0.25
CA TYR A 468 -3.10 10.05 -1.09
C TYR A 468 -3.56 10.29 -2.52
N MET A 469 -3.07 9.49 -3.46
CA MET A 469 -3.47 9.49 -4.85
C MET A 469 -3.63 8.07 -5.38
N PHE A 470 -4.75 7.79 -6.07
CA PHE A 470 -4.87 6.59 -6.90
C PHE A 470 -4.27 6.83 -8.28
N SER A 471 -3.43 5.91 -8.75
CA SER A 471 -2.83 5.92 -10.09
C SER A 471 -2.46 4.49 -10.50
N PRO A 472 -2.59 4.05 -11.77
CA PRO A 472 -2.17 2.71 -12.18
C PRO A 472 -0.66 2.42 -12.08
N SER A 473 0.19 3.45 -11.94
CA SER A 473 1.63 3.29 -11.75
C SER A 473 2.27 4.53 -11.11
N ARG A 474 3.51 4.38 -10.60
CA ARG A 474 4.29 5.49 -10.02
C ARG A 474 4.53 6.61 -11.03
N ASN A 475 4.98 6.28 -12.24
CA ASN A 475 5.27 7.28 -13.27
C ASN A 475 4.03 8.14 -13.58
N LEU A 476 2.84 7.52 -13.66
CA LEU A 476 1.56 8.23 -13.88
C LEU A 476 1.09 9.03 -12.66
N ALA A 477 1.54 8.70 -11.45
CA ALA A 477 1.28 9.48 -10.25
C ALA A 477 2.18 10.73 -10.19
N GLU A 478 3.47 10.55 -10.47
CA GLU A 478 4.46 11.63 -10.46
C GLU A 478 4.26 12.60 -11.64
N SER A 479 3.76 12.13 -12.79
CA SER A 479 3.38 12.96 -13.95
C SER A 479 1.90 13.43 -13.93
N SER A 480 1.34 13.67 -12.74
CA SER A 480 -0.09 13.96 -12.59
C SER A 480 -0.39 15.44 -12.30
N PRO A 481 -1.42 16.06 -12.94
CA PRO A 481 -1.81 17.44 -12.67
C PRO A 481 -2.30 17.70 -11.23
N TYR A 482 -2.68 16.65 -10.50
CA TYR A 482 -3.02 16.76 -9.07
C TYR A 482 -1.77 16.69 -8.17
N TYR A 483 -0.77 15.91 -8.58
CA TYR A 483 0.48 15.74 -7.82
C TYR A 483 1.36 16.99 -7.92
N GLU A 484 1.50 17.61 -9.10
CA GLU A 484 2.22 18.88 -9.29
C GLU A 484 1.81 19.95 -8.24
N LEU A 485 0.50 20.08 -7.99
CA LEU A 485 -0.07 21.09 -7.10
C LEU A 485 0.32 20.85 -5.64
N ILE A 486 0.31 19.61 -5.16
CA ILE A 486 0.67 19.28 -3.77
C ILE A 486 2.18 19.15 -3.56
N GLN A 487 2.92 18.71 -4.58
CA GLN A 487 4.38 18.72 -4.60
C GLN A 487 4.93 20.14 -4.42
N SER A 488 4.27 21.15 -5.01
CA SER A 488 4.63 22.57 -4.81
C SER A 488 4.57 23.04 -3.34
N GLN A 489 3.85 22.31 -2.47
CA GLN A 489 3.77 22.56 -1.03
C GLN A 489 4.66 21.63 -0.19
N ASN A 490 5.54 20.84 -0.82
CA ASN A 490 6.47 19.92 -0.16
C ASN A 490 5.79 18.88 0.77
N LYS A 491 4.56 18.48 0.44
CA LYS A 491 3.74 17.55 1.23
C LYS A 491 3.91 16.11 0.73
N GLU A 492 4.02 15.17 1.67
CA GLU A 492 4.11 13.74 1.33
C GLU A 492 2.77 13.21 0.78
N VAL A 493 2.81 12.40 -0.27
CA VAL A 493 1.65 11.74 -0.87
C VAL A 493 1.86 10.23 -0.90
N ILE A 494 0.86 9.47 -0.43
CA ILE A 494 0.81 8.01 -0.55
C ILE A 494 0.28 7.64 -1.94
N PHE A 495 0.98 6.77 -2.66
CA PHE A 495 0.54 6.27 -3.96
C PHE A 495 -0.19 4.94 -3.83
N LEU A 496 -1.43 4.90 -4.33
CA LEU A 496 -2.32 3.74 -4.33
C LEU A 496 -2.41 3.16 -5.75
N TYR A 497 -1.98 1.91 -5.93
CA TYR A 497 -1.89 1.29 -7.26
C TYR A 497 -3.06 0.36 -7.58
N GLU A 498 -3.74 -0.22 -6.58
CA GLU A 498 -4.91 -1.08 -6.84
C GLU A 498 -6.24 -0.32 -6.67
N PRO A 499 -7.24 -0.56 -7.53
CA PRO A 499 -8.59 -0.01 -7.37
C PRO A 499 -9.27 -0.32 -6.02
N ALA A 500 -8.80 -1.35 -5.31
CA ALA A 500 -9.26 -1.70 -3.97
C ALA A 500 -8.71 -0.77 -2.88
N ASP A 501 -7.48 -0.25 -3.02
CA ASP A 501 -6.85 0.63 -2.03
C ASP A 501 -7.63 1.93 -1.87
N GLU A 502 -8.15 2.46 -2.98
CA GLU A 502 -9.02 3.64 -2.99
C GLU A 502 -10.31 3.43 -2.17
N VAL A 503 -10.95 2.26 -2.30
CA VAL A 503 -12.15 1.91 -1.52
C VAL A 503 -11.81 1.74 -0.04
N VAL A 504 -10.64 1.15 0.26
CA VAL A 504 -10.12 1.01 1.63
C VAL A 504 -9.88 2.37 2.28
N PHE A 505 -9.32 3.35 1.57
CA PHE A 505 -9.06 4.68 2.11
C PHE A 505 -10.35 5.44 2.38
N LEU A 506 -11.35 5.34 1.49
CA LEU A 506 -12.70 5.88 1.71
C LEU A 506 -13.40 5.20 2.92
N ALA A 507 -13.24 3.88 3.08
CA ALA A 507 -13.83 3.12 4.19
C ALA A 507 -13.10 3.32 5.54
N LEU A 508 -11.83 3.78 5.51
CA LEU A 508 -11.01 4.14 6.67
C LEU A 508 -11.30 5.58 7.16
N ASN A 509 -11.41 6.53 6.23
CA ASN A 509 -11.72 7.96 6.42
C ASN A 509 -10.67 8.78 7.23
N GLN A 510 -10.24 8.28 8.39
CA GLN A 510 -9.18 8.88 9.21
C GLN A 510 -8.23 7.80 9.76
N PHE A 511 -7.02 8.21 10.18
CA PHE A 511 -6.04 7.35 10.85
C PHE A 511 -5.25 8.19 11.86
N GLN A 512 -5.15 7.74 13.11
CA GLN A 512 -4.50 8.47 14.23
C GLN A 512 -5.02 9.91 14.37
N MET A 513 -6.34 10.09 14.25
CA MET A 513 -7.03 11.40 14.24
C MET A 513 -6.58 12.36 13.11
N LYS A 514 -5.92 11.86 12.05
CA LYS A 514 -5.63 12.59 10.81
C LYS A 514 -6.61 12.16 9.72
N SER A 515 -7.25 13.09 9.03
CA SER A 515 -8.16 12.77 7.92
C SER A 515 -7.37 12.29 6.70
N LEU A 516 -7.83 11.25 6.00
CA LEU A 516 -7.26 10.85 4.71
C LEU A 516 -7.90 11.67 3.60
N VAL A 517 -7.08 12.32 2.77
CA VAL A 517 -7.53 13.29 1.74
C VAL A 517 -6.93 12.97 0.38
N GLY A 518 -7.77 12.69 -0.60
CA GLY A 518 -7.35 12.51 -1.99
C GLY A 518 -6.80 13.81 -2.57
N VAL A 519 -5.68 13.74 -3.30
CA VAL A 519 -5.01 14.91 -3.90
C VAL A 519 -5.94 15.72 -4.81
N GLU A 520 -6.96 15.12 -5.41
CA GLU A 520 -7.94 15.80 -6.27
C GLU A 520 -8.84 16.75 -5.47
N LYS A 521 -9.17 16.39 -4.23
CA LYS A 521 -9.97 17.21 -3.29
C LYS A 521 -9.14 18.37 -2.73
N PHE A 522 -7.85 18.12 -2.51
CA PHE A 522 -6.87 19.16 -2.19
C PHE A 522 -6.66 20.13 -3.37
N ALA A 523 -6.57 19.63 -4.60
CA ALA A 523 -6.46 20.42 -5.81
C ALA A 523 -7.69 21.33 -6.03
N GLU A 524 -8.90 20.81 -5.84
CA GLU A 524 -10.13 21.62 -5.89
C GLU A 524 -10.15 22.74 -4.84
N THR A 525 -9.77 22.42 -3.60
CA THR A 525 -9.70 23.39 -2.49
C THR A 525 -8.63 24.47 -2.71
N THR A 526 -7.61 24.19 -3.52
CA THR A 526 -6.56 25.14 -3.89
C THR A 526 -6.99 25.99 -5.08
N ALA A 527 -7.53 25.36 -6.13
CA ALA A 527 -7.96 26.02 -7.36
C ALA A 527 -9.21 26.90 -7.22
N SER A 528 -9.97 26.75 -6.13
CA SER A 528 -11.10 27.62 -5.76
C SER A 528 -10.70 28.83 -4.91
N LYS A 529 -9.48 28.89 -4.38
CA LYS A 529 -8.97 30.02 -3.58
C LYS A 529 -8.20 31.06 -4.42
N SER A 530 -7.79 30.71 -5.63
CA SER A 530 -6.94 31.56 -6.48
C SER A 530 -7.62 32.80 -7.07
N ASP A 531 -8.95 32.94 -6.97
CA ASP A 531 -9.67 34.18 -7.32
C ASP A 531 -9.79 35.17 -6.13
N GLY A 532 -9.22 34.87 -4.95
CA GLY A 532 -9.46 35.60 -3.70
C GLY A 532 -8.32 36.51 -3.17
N GLU A 533 -7.08 35.99 -3.06
CA GLU A 533 -5.98 36.68 -2.36
C GLU A 533 -4.65 36.63 -3.12
N LYS A 534 -3.76 37.58 -2.82
CA LYS A 534 -2.42 37.68 -3.41
C LYS A 534 -1.56 36.49 -2.99
N ALA A 535 -1.16 35.67 -3.96
CA ALA A 535 -0.14 34.66 -3.73
C ALA A 535 1.22 35.33 -3.45
N GLU A 536 1.73 35.21 -2.23
CA GLU A 536 3.11 35.59 -1.91
C GLU A 536 4.10 34.66 -2.63
N GLU A 537 5.15 35.24 -3.21
CA GLU A 537 6.22 34.47 -3.83
C GLU A 537 7.10 33.78 -2.78
N ARG A 538 7.24 32.45 -2.83
CA ARG A 538 8.41 31.77 -2.27
C ARG A 538 8.74 30.42 -2.92
N LYS A 539 9.95 30.37 -3.48
CA LYS A 539 10.78 29.20 -3.82
C LYS A 539 10.19 28.23 -4.86
N PHE A 540 10.47 28.45 -6.14
CA PHE A 540 11.63 27.88 -6.86
C PHE A 540 11.60 26.36 -7.09
N SER A 541 11.39 25.98 -8.35
CA SER A 541 11.76 24.67 -8.91
C SER A 541 12.72 24.89 -10.09
N PHE A 542 13.70 24.00 -10.26
CA PHE A 542 14.77 24.08 -11.25
C PHE A 542 14.25 24.23 -12.70
N PHE A 543 13.10 23.62 -13.00
CA PHE A 543 12.47 23.66 -14.32
C PHE A 543 11.88 25.04 -14.71
N PHE A 544 11.47 25.83 -13.72
CA PHE A 544 10.99 27.21 -13.96
C PHE A 544 12.10 28.10 -14.51
N LEU A 545 13.33 27.91 -14.03
CA LEU A 545 14.49 28.71 -14.42
C LEU A 545 14.89 28.50 -15.90
N ILE A 546 14.66 27.29 -16.43
CA ILE A 546 14.86 26.96 -17.84
C ILE A 546 13.84 27.72 -18.72
N ASN A 547 12.55 27.66 -18.37
CA ASN A 547 11.50 28.37 -19.10
C ASN A 547 11.69 29.91 -19.04
N LEU A 548 12.12 30.43 -17.88
CA LEU A 548 12.37 31.87 -17.70
C LEU A 548 13.52 32.37 -18.59
N PHE A 549 14.58 31.57 -18.77
CA PHE A 549 15.71 31.94 -19.64
C PHE A 549 15.30 32.07 -21.11
N PHE A 550 14.49 31.14 -21.62
CA PHE A 550 13.93 31.23 -22.98
C PHE A 550 12.93 32.40 -23.16
N SER A 551 12.32 32.89 -22.08
CA SER A 551 11.36 34.01 -22.17
C SER A 551 12.01 35.31 -22.63
N SER A 552 13.29 35.54 -22.29
CA SER A 552 14.06 36.73 -22.73
C SER A 552 14.39 36.73 -24.23
N VAL A 553 14.06 35.66 -24.97
CA VAL A 553 14.23 35.56 -26.44
C VAL A 553 12.88 35.68 -27.16
N LYS A 554 11.75 35.74 -26.43
CA LYS A 554 10.39 35.64 -26.99
C LYS A 554 9.57 36.93 -27.02
N GLU A 555 10.13 38.08 -26.60
CA GLU A 555 9.39 39.34 -26.51
C GLU A 555 8.80 39.83 -27.85
N ASN A 556 9.36 39.41 -28.99
CA ASN A 556 8.86 39.77 -30.33
C ASN A 556 7.89 38.77 -30.99
N PHE A 557 7.35 37.75 -30.29
CA PHE A 557 6.47 36.77 -30.97
C PHE A 557 5.19 36.30 -30.25
N PHE A 558 4.98 36.58 -28.94
CA PHE A 558 3.74 36.17 -28.25
C PHE A 558 3.26 37.21 -27.21
N PRO A 559 2.18 37.98 -27.49
CA PRO A 559 1.67 38.95 -26.53
C PRO A 559 0.80 38.31 -25.43
N GLY A 560 0.98 38.80 -24.19
CA GLY A 560 -0.08 38.86 -23.19
C GLY A 560 -0.35 37.65 -22.29
N GLN A 561 -0.77 37.98 -21.07
CA GLN A 561 -1.76 37.20 -20.32
C GLN A 561 -3.14 37.38 -20.97
N PHE A 562 -4.08 36.46 -20.69
CA PHE A 562 -5.48 36.65 -21.10
C PHE A 562 -6.07 37.85 -20.34
N ARG A 563 -6.73 38.77 -21.05
CA ARG A 563 -7.57 39.82 -20.44
C ARG A 563 -8.83 39.16 -19.86
N ASP A 564 -9.45 39.73 -18.83
CA ASP A 564 -10.62 39.12 -18.18
C ASP A 564 -11.80 38.88 -19.14
N THR A 565 -11.98 39.77 -20.12
CA THR A 565 -12.94 39.58 -21.23
C THR A 565 -12.65 38.32 -22.03
N ASP A 566 -11.38 38.10 -22.35
CA ASP A 566 -10.90 37.01 -23.21
C ASP A 566 -10.89 35.68 -22.43
N LYS A 567 -10.52 35.72 -21.13
CA LYS A 567 -10.69 34.62 -20.17
C LYS A 567 -12.15 34.16 -20.18
N LYS A 568 -13.10 35.08 -19.98
CA LYS A 568 -14.53 34.74 -19.96
C LYS A 568 -15.04 34.23 -21.32
N GLU A 569 -14.68 34.89 -22.42
CA GLU A 569 -15.06 34.50 -23.80
C GLU A 569 -14.57 33.08 -24.17
N LEU A 570 -13.42 32.67 -23.62
CA LEU A 570 -12.90 31.30 -23.75
C LEU A 570 -13.65 30.30 -22.87
N LEU A 571 -13.81 30.58 -21.57
CA LEU A 571 -14.43 29.64 -20.62
C LEU A 571 -15.92 29.39 -20.93
N ASP A 572 -16.69 30.44 -21.22
CA ASP A 572 -18.11 30.32 -21.59
C ASP A 572 -18.28 29.51 -22.89
N TRP A 573 -17.34 29.64 -23.84
CA TRP A 573 -17.33 28.83 -25.07
C TRP A 573 -17.00 27.36 -24.79
N ILE A 574 -15.95 27.07 -24.00
CA ILE A 574 -15.59 25.69 -23.62
C ILE A 574 -16.78 25.00 -22.94
N LYS A 575 -17.44 25.68 -21.99
CA LYS A 575 -18.61 25.15 -21.27
C LYS A 575 -19.80 24.91 -22.20
N THR A 576 -20.00 25.77 -23.21
CA THR A 576 -21.03 25.61 -24.24
C THR A 576 -20.73 24.43 -25.19
N THR A 577 -19.50 24.29 -25.67
CA THR A 577 -19.09 23.23 -26.62
C THR A 577 -19.03 21.85 -25.97
N LEU A 578 -18.57 21.74 -24.71
CA LEU A 578 -18.57 20.45 -23.99
C LEU A 578 -19.94 20.09 -23.42
N GLY A 579 -20.78 21.09 -23.13
CA GLY A 579 -22.12 20.95 -22.60
C GLY A 579 -22.16 20.78 -21.07
N SER A 580 -23.23 21.30 -20.46
CA SER A 580 -23.45 21.28 -19.00
C SER A 580 -23.54 19.89 -18.38
N VAL A 581 -23.77 18.84 -19.19
CA VAL A 581 -23.76 17.43 -18.79
C VAL A 581 -22.33 16.95 -18.48
N LYS A 582 -21.33 17.43 -19.23
CA LYS A 582 -19.92 17.04 -19.07
C LYS A 582 -19.16 17.96 -18.12
N VAL A 583 -19.50 19.25 -18.14
CA VAL A 583 -18.83 20.30 -17.35
C VAL A 583 -19.88 21.10 -16.59
N SER A 584 -20.09 20.74 -15.32
CA SER A 584 -21.01 21.43 -14.43
C SER A 584 -20.48 22.81 -14.07
N ASP A 585 -19.17 22.90 -13.79
CA ASP A 585 -18.48 24.16 -13.55
C ASP A 585 -17.13 24.29 -14.25
N ILE A 586 -16.66 25.52 -14.47
CA ILE A 586 -15.41 25.79 -15.21
C ILE A 586 -14.64 26.96 -14.59
N THR A 587 -13.33 26.77 -14.40
CA THR A 587 -12.40 27.78 -13.85
C THR A 587 -11.24 28.02 -14.82
N GLY A 588 -10.62 29.19 -14.74
CA GLY A 588 -9.49 29.57 -15.60
C GLY A 588 -8.34 30.11 -14.77
N ASN A 589 -7.32 29.27 -14.59
CA ASN A 589 -6.21 29.51 -13.66
C ASN A 589 -4.88 29.62 -14.42
N HIS A 590 -3.91 30.30 -13.82
CA HIS A 590 -2.54 30.37 -14.33
C HIS A 590 -1.64 29.46 -13.50
N ARG A 591 -1.10 28.39 -14.08
CA ARG A 591 -0.20 27.46 -13.39
C ARG A 591 1.01 27.06 -14.25
N PRO A 592 2.23 26.94 -13.68
CA PRO A 592 3.40 26.40 -14.36
C PRO A 592 3.32 24.86 -14.38
N SER A 593 2.47 24.34 -15.28
CA SER A 593 2.08 22.93 -15.39
C SER A 593 2.08 22.53 -16.86
N GLU A 594 2.54 21.32 -17.16
CA GLU A 594 2.53 20.76 -18.52
C GLU A 594 1.12 20.30 -18.96
N HIS A 595 0.14 20.33 -18.05
CA HIS A 595 -1.22 19.89 -18.34
C HIS A 595 -2.13 21.08 -18.74
N PRO A 596 -2.76 21.05 -19.94
CA PRO A 596 -3.63 22.13 -20.42
C PRO A 596 -4.90 22.32 -19.57
N VAL A 597 -5.38 21.26 -18.95
CA VAL A 597 -6.58 21.24 -18.09
C VAL A 597 -6.40 20.28 -16.91
N MET A 598 -7.35 20.29 -15.98
CA MET A 598 -7.50 19.34 -14.87
C MET A 598 -8.99 19.21 -14.53
N LEU A 599 -9.44 18.04 -14.07
CA LEU A 599 -10.86 17.77 -13.80
C LEU A 599 -11.04 17.36 -12.33
N THR A 600 -11.90 18.04 -11.57
CA THR A 600 -12.22 17.67 -10.18
C THR A 600 -13.70 17.30 -10.02
N ILE A 601 -14.01 16.58 -8.93
CA ILE A 601 -15.36 16.16 -8.57
C ILE A 601 -15.63 16.59 -7.13
N LYS A 602 -16.59 17.51 -6.99
CA LYS A 602 -16.94 18.22 -5.76
C LYS A 602 -17.45 17.33 -4.64
N HIS A 603 -18.01 16.17 -5.00
CA HIS A 603 -18.52 15.15 -4.10
C HIS A 603 -17.66 13.89 -4.09
N GLU A 604 -16.33 14.08 -4.15
CA GLU A 604 -15.28 13.08 -3.97
C GLU A 604 -14.96 12.17 -5.17
N MET A 605 -13.78 12.39 -5.78
CA MET A 605 -13.30 11.69 -6.97
C MET A 605 -13.26 10.16 -6.82
N GLY A 606 -12.84 9.65 -5.66
CA GLY A 606 -12.73 8.20 -5.45
C GLY A 606 -14.07 7.47 -5.41
N ALA A 607 -15.12 8.12 -4.88
CA ALA A 607 -16.48 7.59 -4.95
C ALA A 607 -16.97 7.52 -6.41
N ALA A 608 -16.72 8.56 -7.21
CA ALA A 608 -17.03 8.55 -8.64
C ALA A 608 -16.30 7.42 -9.39
N ARG A 609 -15.00 7.24 -9.15
CA ARG A 609 -14.22 6.12 -9.72
C ARG A 609 -14.76 4.76 -9.29
N HIS A 610 -15.21 4.59 -8.06
CA HIS A 610 -15.83 3.35 -7.60
C HIS A 610 -17.16 3.04 -8.32
N LEU A 611 -18.09 4.01 -8.38
CA LEU A 611 -19.40 3.85 -9.03
C LEU A 611 -19.33 3.55 -10.54
N LEU A 612 -18.28 4.04 -11.22
CA LEU A 612 -18.01 3.70 -12.62
C LEU A 612 -17.49 2.27 -12.80
N ARG A 613 -16.70 1.76 -11.84
CA ARG A 613 -16.14 0.39 -11.84
C ARG A 613 -17.19 -0.67 -11.47
N THR A 614 -18.10 -0.38 -10.53
CA THR A 614 -19.19 -1.31 -10.15
C THR A 614 -20.27 -1.42 -11.23
N GLY A 615 -20.35 -0.45 -12.15
CA GLY A 615 -21.35 -0.43 -13.21
C GLY A 615 -22.72 0.11 -12.77
N GLU A 616 -22.85 0.57 -11.53
CA GLU A 616 -24.01 1.33 -11.06
C GLU A 616 -24.20 2.62 -11.87
N ILE A 617 -23.09 3.26 -12.24
CA ILE A 617 -23.06 4.24 -13.33
C ILE A 617 -22.66 3.55 -14.64
N LYS A 618 -23.62 3.46 -15.57
CA LYS A 618 -23.38 2.93 -16.92
C LYS A 618 -22.65 3.95 -17.79
N ASP A 619 -23.22 5.15 -17.90
CA ASP A 619 -22.82 6.17 -18.87
C ASP A 619 -22.46 7.52 -18.23
N MET A 620 -21.66 8.30 -18.95
CA MET A 620 -21.16 9.63 -18.52
C MET A 620 -22.27 10.62 -18.13
N GLU A 621 -23.48 10.47 -18.66
CA GLU A 621 -24.60 11.39 -18.42
C GLU A 621 -25.11 11.34 -16.97
N HIS A 622 -24.80 10.29 -16.21
CA HIS A 622 -25.07 10.22 -14.78
C HIS A 622 -23.99 10.90 -13.92
N LEU A 623 -22.85 11.32 -14.47
CA LEU A 623 -21.84 12.10 -13.73
C LEU A 623 -22.32 13.52 -13.38
N VAL A 624 -23.44 13.99 -13.94
CA VAL A 624 -24.05 15.29 -13.59
C VAL A 624 -24.33 15.40 -12.09
N PHE A 625 -24.71 14.30 -11.43
CA PHE A 625 -24.92 14.26 -9.97
C PHE A 625 -23.64 14.51 -9.16
N LEU A 626 -22.47 14.26 -9.74
CA LEU A 626 -21.15 14.40 -9.11
C LEU A 626 -20.51 15.78 -9.34
N GLN A 627 -21.16 16.65 -10.12
CA GLN A 627 -20.76 18.05 -10.38
C GLN A 627 -19.28 18.19 -10.83
N PRO A 628 -18.91 17.69 -12.02
CA PRO A 628 -17.55 17.82 -12.56
C PRO A 628 -17.18 19.29 -12.81
N CYS A 629 -16.00 19.68 -12.31
CA CYS A 629 -15.42 21.01 -12.47
C CYS A 629 -14.14 20.95 -13.34
N LEU A 630 -14.11 21.69 -14.44
CA LEU A 630 -12.98 21.72 -15.38
C LEU A 630 -12.10 22.97 -15.14
N HIS A 631 -10.86 22.75 -14.73
CA HIS A 631 -9.87 23.80 -14.47
C HIS A 631 -8.97 23.96 -15.70
N VAL A 632 -9.00 25.12 -16.34
CA VAL A 632 -8.25 25.41 -17.58
C VAL A 632 -6.96 26.17 -17.26
N ASN A 633 -5.81 25.70 -17.78
CA ASN A 633 -4.53 26.39 -17.63
C ASN A 633 -4.36 27.47 -18.71
N LEU A 634 -4.70 28.71 -18.38
CA LEU A 634 -4.61 29.87 -19.28
C LEU A 634 -3.16 30.25 -19.67
N SER A 635 -2.16 29.71 -18.96
CA SER A 635 -0.75 29.87 -19.34
C SER A 635 -0.29 28.86 -20.41
N HIS A 636 -1.01 27.74 -20.60
CA HIS A 636 -0.54 26.63 -21.42
C HIS A 636 -0.61 26.93 -22.93
N PRO A 637 0.44 26.61 -23.73
CA PRO A 637 0.48 26.91 -25.17
C PRO A 637 -0.73 26.39 -25.94
N LEU A 638 -1.15 25.14 -25.70
CA LEU A 638 -2.29 24.52 -26.37
C LEU A 638 -3.62 25.27 -26.12
N ILE A 639 -3.79 25.91 -24.97
CA ILE A 639 -4.98 26.71 -24.63
C ILE A 639 -4.94 28.07 -25.34
N LYS A 640 -3.75 28.69 -25.48
CA LYS A 640 -3.56 29.90 -26.29
C LYS A 640 -3.81 29.61 -27.78
N SER A 641 -3.29 28.51 -28.30
CA SER A 641 -3.54 28.04 -29.67
C SER A 641 -5.01 27.70 -29.91
N LEU A 642 -5.69 27.07 -28.95
CA LEU A 642 -7.13 26.80 -29.02
C LEU A 642 -7.96 28.09 -29.12
N TYR A 643 -7.63 29.13 -28.36
CA TYR A 643 -8.32 30.42 -28.42
C TYR A 643 -8.13 31.15 -29.76
N GLN A 644 -6.94 31.02 -30.37
CA GLN A 644 -6.70 31.49 -31.74
C GLN A 644 -7.48 30.65 -32.76
N MET A 645 -7.39 29.32 -32.68
CA MET A 645 -8.03 28.37 -33.60
C MET A 645 -9.56 28.49 -33.60
N LYS A 646 -10.18 28.76 -32.43
CA LYS A 646 -11.62 29.10 -32.28
C LYS A 646 -12.08 30.17 -33.29
N ARG A 647 -11.20 31.10 -33.67
CA ARG A 647 -11.49 32.22 -34.59
C ARG A 647 -11.13 31.92 -36.05
N THR A 648 -10.26 30.96 -36.34
CA THR A 648 -9.80 30.63 -37.71
C THR A 648 -10.40 29.35 -38.27
N ASP A 649 -10.46 28.28 -37.47
CA ASP A 649 -11.16 27.03 -37.77
C ASP A 649 -11.86 26.52 -36.50
N LYS A 650 -13.11 26.93 -36.35
CA LYS A 650 -13.99 26.50 -35.28
C LYS A 650 -14.17 24.97 -35.27
N SER A 651 -14.15 24.29 -36.41
CA SER A 651 -14.45 22.85 -36.49
C SER A 651 -13.32 22.00 -35.90
N THR A 652 -12.07 22.34 -36.22
CA THR A 652 -10.89 21.69 -35.62
C THR A 652 -10.72 22.11 -34.16
N ALA A 653 -11.06 23.35 -33.79
CA ALA A 653 -11.08 23.81 -32.40
C ALA A 653 -12.08 23.02 -31.52
N GLU A 654 -13.27 22.69 -32.03
CA GLU A 654 -14.28 21.90 -31.31
C GLU A 654 -13.84 20.44 -31.09
N LEU A 655 -13.13 19.85 -32.06
CA LEU A 655 -12.48 18.54 -31.84
C LEU A 655 -11.32 18.63 -30.85
N LEU A 656 -10.51 19.70 -30.91
CA LEU A 656 -9.35 19.89 -30.04
C LEU A 656 -9.76 20.04 -28.57
N ILE A 657 -10.75 20.87 -28.24
CA ILE A 657 -11.25 20.98 -26.86
C ILE A 657 -11.90 19.68 -26.37
N SER A 658 -12.60 18.96 -27.26
CA SER A 658 -13.15 17.64 -26.94
C SER A 658 -12.03 16.65 -26.57
N GLN A 659 -10.96 16.58 -27.37
CA GLN A 659 -9.80 15.71 -27.10
C GLN A 659 -9.05 16.13 -25.82
N ILE A 660 -8.90 17.44 -25.56
CA ILE A 660 -8.31 17.95 -24.32
C ILE A 660 -9.13 17.51 -23.09
N TYR A 661 -10.47 17.53 -23.19
CA TYR A 661 -11.36 17.03 -22.15
C TYR A 661 -11.31 15.50 -22.00
N ASP A 662 -11.24 14.74 -23.09
CA ASP A 662 -11.07 13.28 -23.04
C ASP A 662 -9.72 12.88 -22.39
N ASN A 663 -8.65 13.61 -22.70
CA ASN A 663 -7.35 13.43 -22.05
C ASN A 663 -7.44 13.71 -20.54
N ALA A 664 -8.23 14.72 -20.13
CA ALA A 664 -8.50 14.97 -18.71
C ALA A 664 -9.20 13.78 -18.03
N LEU A 665 -10.21 13.19 -18.69
CA LEU A 665 -10.92 12.00 -18.20
C LEU A 665 -10.03 10.76 -18.06
N ILE A 666 -8.99 10.62 -18.89
CA ILE A 666 -7.96 9.59 -18.69
C ILE A 666 -7.15 9.92 -17.43
N THR A 667 -6.62 11.14 -17.30
CA THR A 667 -5.79 11.52 -16.13
C THR A 667 -6.53 11.51 -14.79
N SER A 668 -7.86 11.68 -14.77
CA SER A 668 -8.68 11.53 -13.56
C SER A 668 -9.11 10.08 -13.29
N GLY A 669 -8.94 9.16 -14.25
CA GLY A 669 -9.40 7.78 -14.14
C GLY A 669 -10.92 7.61 -14.29
N LEU A 670 -11.59 8.50 -15.03
CA LEU A 670 -13.04 8.49 -15.25
C LEU A 670 -13.46 8.00 -16.65
N LEU A 671 -12.54 7.92 -17.63
CA LEU A 671 -12.87 7.44 -18.98
C LEU A 671 -13.08 5.91 -18.98
N LYS A 672 -14.25 5.47 -19.46
CA LYS A 672 -14.68 4.05 -19.46
C LYS A 672 -14.58 3.35 -20.81
N ASP A 673 -14.82 4.07 -21.91
CA ASP A 673 -14.56 3.62 -23.28
C ASP A 673 -13.61 4.60 -24.00
N THR A 674 -12.59 4.05 -24.65
CA THR A 674 -11.65 4.80 -25.49
C THR A 674 -11.99 4.73 -26.98
N SER A 675 -12.89 3.84 -27.41
CA SER A 675 -13.19 3.57 -28.82
C SER A 675 -13.70 4.81 -29.55
N ALA A 676 -14.66 5.52 -28.94
CA ALA A 676 -15.17 6.78 -29.46
C ALA A 676 -14.17 7.96 -29.38
N MET A 677 -13.12 7.86 -28.54
CA MET A 677 -12.03 8.84 -28.47
C MET A 677 -11.05 8.63 -29.63
N VAL A 678 -10.64 7.39 -29.91
CA VAL A 678 -9.69 7.08 -31.00
C VAL A 678 -10.20 7.55 -32.37
N GLN A 679 -11.49 7.39 -32.66
CA GLN A 679 -12.08 7.90 -33.91
C GLN A 679 -12.00 9.44 -34.01
N ARG A 680 -12.22 10.14 -32.89
CA ARG A 680 -12.11 11.61 -32.80
C ARG A 680 -10.66 12.09 -32.89
N LEU A 681 -9.73 11.40 -32.24
CA LEU A 681 -8.29 11.67 -32.32
C LEU A 681 -7.79 11.52 -33.77
N ASN A 682 -8.15 10.42 -34.44
CA ASN A 682 -7.77 10.19 -35.84
C ASN A 682 -8.34 11.29 -36.76
N LYS A 683 -9.58 11.72 -36.54
CA LYS A 683 -10.16 12.85 -37.29
C LYS A 683 -9.42 14.16 -37.02
N LEU A 684 -9.11 14.47 -35.77
CA LEU A 684 -8.37 15.66 -35.36
C LEU A 684 -6.96 15.69 -35.98
N LEU A 685 -6.23 14.57 -35.93
CA LEU A 685 -4.90 14.44 -36.55
C LEU A 685 -4.97 14.65 -38.06
N THR A 686 -5.92 14.01 -38.76
CA THR A 686 -6.13 14.20 -40.21
C THR A 686 -6.50 15.65 -40.57
N GLN A 687 -7.32 16.33 -39.76
CA GLN A 687 -7.65 17.74 -40.00
C GLN A 687 -6.45 18.66 -39.75
N LEU A 688 -5.63 18.40 -38.73
CA LEU A 688 -4.41 19.17 -38.49
C LEU A 688 -3.36 18.95 -39.59
N SER A 689 -3.20 17.72 -40.10
CA SER A 689 -2.28 17.42 -41.22
C SER A 689 -2.80 17.87 -42.60
N ALA A 690 -4.10 18.13 -42.74
CA ALA A 690 -4.69 18.70 -43.95
C ALA A 690 -4.76 20.24 -43.91
N GLY A 691 -4.87 20.83 -42.71
CA GLY A 691 -4.83 22.28 -42.48
C GLY A 691 -3.44 22.89 -42.65
N SER A 692 -2.38 22.09 -42.55
CA SER A 692 -1.01 22.50 -42.85
C SER A 692 -0.80 22.72 -44.35
N LYS A 693 -1.08 23.95 -44.83
CA LYS A 693 -0.41 24.52 -46.01
C LYS A 693 1.08 24.70 -45.71
N MET A 694 1.83 23.62 -45.85
CA MET A 694 3.23 23.49 -45.44
C MET A 694 4.22 24.15 -46.42
N GLU A 695 3.87 25.35 -46.91
CA GLU A 695 4.64 26.14 -47.89
C GLU A 695 4.90 27.59 -47.42
N GLN A 696 4.13 28.11 -46.45
CA GLN A 696 4.23 29.53 -46.05
C GLN A 696 4.87 29.79 -44.68
N LEU A 697 5.08 28.76 -43.85
CA LEU A 697 5.69 28.95 -42.52
C LEU A 697 7.22 28.77 -42.54
N ASP A 698 7.71 27.72 -43.19
CA ASP A 698 9.15 27.44 -43.32
C ASP A 698 9.88 28.58 -44.01
N HIS A 699 9.33 29.11 -45.11
CA HIS A 699 9.98 30.20 -45.86
C HIS A 699 10.07 31.51 -45.05
N PHE A 700 9.25 31.73 -44.02
CA PHE A 700 9.39 32.89 -43.14
C PHE A 700 10.41 32.64 -42.02
N GLN A 701 10.45 31.44 -41.44
CA GLN A 701 11.38 31.12 -40.33
C GLN A 701 12.81 30.83 -40.81
N MET A 702 13.01 30.14 -41.94
CA MET A 702 14.34 29.97 -42.51
C MET A 702 14.93 31.28 -43.01
N GLN A 703 14.11 32.18 -43.58
CA GLN A 703 14.59 33.49 -44.04
C GLN A 703 15.10 34.31 -42.85
N ASN A 704 14.32 34.47 -41.78
CA ASN A 704 14.78 35.16 -40.56
C ASN A 704 16.06 34.56 -39.96
N LEU A 705 16.26 33.24 -40.02
CA LEU A 705 17.49 32.59 -39.54
C LEU A 705 18.69 32.82 -40.47
N ILE A 706 18.48 32.86 -41.80
CA ILE A 706 19.51 33.22 -42.77
C ILE A 706 19.87 34.70 -42.62
N ASP A 707 18.89 35.58 -42.51
CA ASP A 707 19.09 37.03 -42.40
C ASP A 707 19.87 37.35 -41.12
N VAL A 708 19.45 36.84 -39.96
CA VAL A 708 20.19 36.95 -38.68
C VAL A 708 21.61 36.37 -38.76
N TYR A 709 21.85 35.33 -39.56
CA TYR A 709 23.19 34.78 -39.80
C TYR A 709 24.04 35.64 -40.75
N MET A 710 23.43 36.26 -41.76
CA MET A 710 24.13 37.14 -42.72
C MET A 710 24.44 38.51 -42.12
N ASP A 711 23.62 38.99 -41.19
CA ASP A 711 23.88 40.21 -40.40
C ASP A 711 25.01 40.02 -39.36
N MET A 712 25.37 38.77 -39.00
CA MET A 712 26.44 38.55 -38.01
C MET A 712 27.80 39.11 -38.48
N PRO A 713 28.49 39.90 -37.62
CA PRO A 713 29.84 40.39 -37.90
C PRO A 713 30.84 39.28 -38.27
N PRO A 714 31.83 39.55 -39.17
CA PRO A 714 32.62 38.49 -39.80
C PRO A 714 33.38 37.55 -38.85
N VAL A 715 33.97 38.05 -37.77
CA VAL A 715 34.76 37.23 -36.84
C VAL A 715 33.83 36.41 -35.94
N THR A 716 32.79 37.06 -35.40
CA THR A 716 31.70 36.43 -34.64
C THR A 716 31.05 35.30 -35.42
N ARG A 717 30.68 35.55 -36.69
CA ARG A 717 30.08 34.56 -37.60
C ARG A 717 31.01 33.38 -37.84
N THR A 718 32.28 33.65 -38.13
CA THR A 718 33.28 32.59 -38.40
C THR A 718 33.46 31.68 -37.19
N TYR A 719 33.58 32.26 -35.99
CA TYR A 719 33.76 31.49 -34.75
C TYR A 719 32.50 30.71 -34.34
N ALA A 720 31.31 31.32 -34.44
CA ALA A 720 30.04 30.64 -34.19
C ALA A 720 29.84 29.45 -35.16
N THR A 721 30.13 29.64 -36.45
CA THR A 721 30.03 28.60 -37.48
C THR A 721 30.99 27.44 -37.22
N ALA A 722 32.25 27.74 -36.86
CA ALA A 722 33.22 26.72 -36.47
C ALA A 722 32.72 25.89 -35.27
N CYS A 723 32.14 26.55 -34.26
CA CYS A 723 31.57 25.87 -33.10
C CYS A 723 30.35 24.98 -33.45
N VAL A 724 29.45 25.43 -34.33
CA VAL A 724 28.32 24.61 -34.81
C VAL A 724 28.82 23.40 -35.59
N LEU A 725 29.69 23.60 -36.58
CA LEU A 725 30.20 22.53 -37.45
C LEU A 725 31.01 21.50 -36.66
N ALA A 726 31.85 21.94 -35.72
CA ALA A 726 32.61 21.07 -34.83
C ALA A 726 31.70 20.22 -33.91
N THR A 727 30.64 20.82 -33.37
CA THR A 727 29.64 20.08 -32.56
C THR A 727 28.87 19.08 -33.44
N LEU A 728 28.42 19.49 -34.63
CA LEU A 728 27.67 18.65 -35.55
C LEU A 728 28.49 17.48 -36.09
N ALA A 729 29.78 17.67 -36.38
CA ALA A 729 30.70 16.60 -36.77
C ALA A 729 30.93 15.57 -35.64
N VAL A 730 30.87 16.00 -34.37
CA VAL A 730 30.90 15.11 -33.20
C VAL A 730 29.56 14.38 -33.02
N GLN A 731 28.43 15.08 -33.14
CA GLN A 731 27.10 14.50 -32.89
C GLN A 731 26.60 13.57 -34.01
N LEU A 732 27.23 13.61 -35.19
CA LEU A 732 27.01 12.66 -36.29
C LEU A 732 28.10 11.56 -36.36
N ASP A 733 28.92 11.41 -35.31
CA ASP A 733 30.03 10.44 -35.20
C ASP A 733 31.09 10.48 -36.32
N PHE A 734 31.11 11.54 -37.15
CA PHE A 734 32.16 11.74 -38.16
C PHE A 734 33.55 11.95 -37.54
N ILE A 735 33.61 12.58 -36.35
CA ILE A 735 34.86 12.80 -35.60
C ILE A 735 34.57 12.65 -34.10
N THR A 736 35.24 11.73 -33.40
CA THR A 736 35.05 11.63 -31.94
C THR A 736 35.75 12.77 -31.20
N PRO A 737 35.25 13.25 -30.04
CA PRO A 737 35.87 14.35 -29.28
C PRO A 737 37.36 14.13 -28.95
N PHE A 738 37.78 12.88 -28.82
CA PHE A 738 39.17 12.48 -28.59
C PHE A 738 40.15 12.93 -29.69
N HIS A 739 39.68 13.26 -30.89
CA HIS A 739 40.49 13.80 -31.98
C HIS A 739 40.67 15.33 -31.94
N LEU A 740 39.84 16.04 -31.17
CA LEU A 740 39.69 17.50 -31.28
C LEU A 740 40.07 18.28 -30.01
N TYR A 741 40.12 17.62 -28.85
CA TYR A 741 40.47 18.22 -27.56
C TYR A 741 41.94 18.66 -27.46
N PHE A 742 42.26 19.56 -26.52
CA PHE A 742 43.61 20.05 -26.27
C PHE A 742 44.50 18.96 -25.67
N ASN A 743 45.55 18.54 -26.39
CA ASN A 743 46.55 17.62 -25.87
C ASN A 743 47.94 18.07 -26.33
N TRP A 744 48.72 18.65 -25.41
CA TRP A 744 50.07 19.15 -25.67
C TRP A 744 51.01 18.07 -26.21
N GLU A 745 50.92 16.85 -25.71
CA GLU A 745 51.78 15.75 -26.15
C GLU A 745 51.47 15.34 -27.60
N LEU A 746 50.20 15.25 -27.98
CA LEU A 746 49.80 14.95 -29.36
C LEU A 746 50.10 16.10 -30.34
N ILE A 747 49.99 17.36 -29.89
CA ILE A 747 50.37 18.53 -30.68
C ILE A 747 51.87 18.49 -31.01
N VAL A 748 52.73 18.29 -30.00
CA VAL A 748 54.19 18.39 -30.17
C VAL A 748 54.82 17.09 -30.70
N LYS A 749 54.43 15.91 -30.21
CA LYS A 749 55.05 14.63 -30.61
C LYS A 749 54.41 13.99 -31.84
N GLN A 750 53.18 14.35 -32.21
CA GLN A 750 52.45 13.78 -33.34
C GLN A 750 51.94 14.83 -34.34
N TYR A 751 52.43 16.08 -34.25
CA TYR A 751 52.12 17.17 -35.18
C TYR A 751 50.61 17.45 -35.35
N GLN A 752 49.78 17.17 -34.33
CA GLN A 752 48.32 17.33 -34.37
C GLN A 752 47.88 18.79 -34.17
N PHE A 753 48.44 19.71 -34.97
CA PHE A 753 48.34 21.16 -34.80
C PHE A 753 46.90 21.71 -34.82
N TRP A 754 45.95 21.02 -35.47
CA TRP A 754 44.54 21.44 -35.49
C TRP A 754 43.95 21.57 -34.07
N ARG A 755 44.46 20.79 -33.09
CA ARG A 755 44.06 20.85 -31.69
C ARG A 755 44.30 22.20 -31.02
N LEU A 756 45.19 23.04 -31.57
CA LEU A 756 45.40 24.42 -31.12
C LEU A 756 44.23 25.36 -31.46
N ILE A 757 43.38 24.97 -32.42
CA ILE A 757 42.20 25.73 -32.86
C ILE A 757 40.92 25.01 -32.38
N THR A 758 40.83 23.70 -32.59
CA THR A 758 39.61 22.94 -32.28
C THR A 758 39.33 22.89 -30.78
N SER A 759 40.33 22.99 -29.90
CA SER A 759 40.13 23.05 -28.44
C SER A 759 39.23 24.19 -27.95
N PHE A 760 39.05 25.24 -28.75
CA PHE A 760 38.17 26.37 -28.45
C PHE A 760 36.72 26.14 -28.89
N CYS A 761 36.45 25.12 -29.73
CA CYS A 761 35.09 24.74 -30.08
C CYS A 761 34.38 23.98 -28.94
N PHE A 762 33.05 23.90 -29.03
CA PHE A 762 32.24 23.06 -28.15
C PHE A 762 32.04 21.67 -28.75
N PHE A 763 31.91 20.66 -27.89
CA PHE A 763 31.80 19.23 -28.27
C PHE A 763 30.78 18.44 -27.43
N GLY A 764 29.93 19.15 -26.67
CA GLY A 764 28.87 18.53 -25.89
C GLY A 764 27.72 18.03 -26.77
N SER A 765 26.76 17.33 -26.17
CA SER A 765 25.49 17.05 -26.83
C SER A 765 24.69 18.34 -27.10
N PHE A 766 23.77 18.28 -28.07
CA PHE A 766 22.82 19.36 -28.36
C PHE A 766 21.77 19.52 -27.23
N GLY A 767 22.23 20.01 -26.08
CA GLY A 767 21.43 20.27 -24.89
C GLY A 767 21.71 21.64 -24.27
N PHE A 768 21.15 21.88 -23.09
CA PHE A 768 21.12 23.19 -22.43
C PHE A 768 22.52 23.84 -22.29
N SER A 769 23.55 23.08 -21.90
CA SER A 769 24.92 23.60 -21.73
C SER A 769 25.54 24.09 -23.04
N PHE A 770 25.39 23.34 -24.14
CA PHE A 770 25.87 23.78 -25.46
C PHE A 770 25.16 25.05 -25.91
N MET A 771 23.83 25.08 -25.81
CA MET A 771 23.03 26.25 -26.20
C MET A 771 23.37 27.49 -25.36
N PHE A 772 23.53 27.34 -24.04
CA PHE A 772 23.91 28.42 -23.13
C PHE A 772 25.29 28.99 -23.51
N ASN A 773 26.30 28.13 -23.67
CA ASN A 773 27.63 28.55 -24.08
C ASN A 773 27.64 29.22 -25.47
N MET A 774 26.84 28.73 -26.42
CA MET A 774 26.70 29.35 -27.73
C MET A 774 26.02 30.73 -27.66
N ILE A 775 24.94 30.88 -26.89
CA ILE A 775 24.24 32.18 -26.72
C ILE A 775 25.17 33.23 -26.10
N PHE A 776 25.92 32.87 -25.06
CA PHE A 776 26.89 33.78 -24.45
C PHE A 776 28.05 34.09 -25.41
N THR A 777 28.56 33.09 -26.13
CA THR A 777 29.62 33.30 -27.13
C THR A 777 29.17 34.26 -28.23
N TYR A 778 28.06 33.96 -28.90
CA TYR A 778 27.47 34.82 -29.93
C TYR A 778 27.28 36.26 -29.43
N ARG A 779 26.54 36.42 -28.32
CA ARG A 779 26.18 37.74 -27.78
C ARG A 779 27.40 38.59 -27.43
N TYR A 780 28.37 38.03 -26.70
CA TYR A 780 29.51 38.81 -26.20
C TYR A 780 30.66 38.91 -27.21
N CYS A 781 30.75 38.04 -28.22
CA CYS A 781 31.54 38.31 -29.43
C CYS A 781 30.96 39.54 -30.17
N MET A 782 29.66 39.49 -30.52
CA MET A 782 28.99 40.53 -31.30
C MET A 782 29.07 41.91 -30.61
N MET A 783 28.73 41.98 -29.31
CA MET A 783 28.80 43.21 -28.53
C MET A 783 30.23 43.76 -28.31
N LEU A 784 31.28 42.98 -28.60
CA LEU A 784 32.66 43.46 -28.65
C LEU A 784 33.05 43.91 -30.08
N GLU A 785 32.73 43.12 -31.10
CA GLU A 785 33.07 43.40 -32.51
C GLU A 785 32.36 44.65 -33.05
N GLU A 786 31.07 44.84 -32.72
CA GLU A 786 30.28 46.01 -33.11
C GLU A 786 30.40 47.18 -32.13
N GLY A 787 30.79 46.90 -30.88
CA GLY A 787 30.93 47.87 -29.81
C GLY A 787 32.38 48.36 -29.68
N SER A 788 33.14 47.75 -28.78
CA SER A 788 34.50 48.19 -28.42
C SER A 788 35.52 48.16 -29.58
N PHE A 789 35.29 47.33 -30.60
CA PHE A 789 36.18 47.13 -31.74
C PHE A 789 35.56 47.52 -33.09
N ARG A 790 34.49 48.33 -33.09
CA ARG A 790 33.86 48.83 -34.32
C ARG A 790 34.90 49.50 -35.23
N GLY A 791 34.99 49.05 -36.49
CA GLY A 791 35.98 49.54 -37.46
C GLY A 791 37.43 49.08 -37.22
N ARG A 792 37.71 48.28 -36.18
CA ARG A 792 39.03 47.76 -35.80
C ARG A 792 38.97 46.24 -35.61
N ARG A 793 38.53 45.53 -36.65
CA ARG A 793 38.39 44.06 -36.62
C ARG A 793 39.75 43.38 -36.40
N ALA A 794 40.85 43.96 -36.88
CA ALA A 794 42.19 43.46 -36.62
C ALA A 794 42.56 43.46 -35.14
N ASP A 795 42.20 44.51 -34.40
CA ASP A 795 42.42 44.60 -32.95
C ASP A 795 41.58 43.54 -32.20
N PHE A 796 40.37 43.23 -32.68
CA PHE A 796 39.51 42.17 -32.14
C PHE A 796 40.10 40.78 -32.40
N VAL A 797 40.59 40.50 -33.61
CA VAL A 797 41.29 39.25 -33.94
C VAL A 797 42.60 39.14 -33.15
N TYR A 798 43.32 40.24 -32.90
CA TYR A 798 44.51 40.23 -32.06
C TYR A 798 44.21 39.90 -30.60
N MET A 799 43.09 40.41 -30.03
CA MET A 799 42.58 39.99 -28.73
C MET A 799 42.27 38.48 -28.70
N PHE A 800 41.60 37.95 -29.74
CA PHE A 800 41.31 36.51 -29.86
C PHE A 800 42.59 35.68 -29.83
N LEU A 801 43.61 36.07 -30.62
CA LEU A 801 44.88 35.36 -30.69
C LEU A 801 45.67 35.43 -29.37
N LEU A 802 45.77 36.60 -28.73
CA LEU A 802 46.49 36.74 -27.46
C LEU A 802 45.79 35.93 -26.34
N GLY A 803 44.46 36.02 -26.26
CA GLY A 803 43.65 35.24 -25.32
C GLY A 803 43.80 33.74 -25.52
N GLY A 804 43.75 33.28 -26.78
CA GLY A 804 43.97 31.88 -27.14
C GLY A 804 45.37 31.37 -26.76
N ILE A 805 46.42 32.14 -27.06
CA ILE A 805 47.81 31.81 -26.70
C ILE A 805 47.97 31.71 -25.17
N LEU A 806 47.42 32.68 -24.43
CA LEU A 806 47.47 32.67 -22.96
C LEU A 806 46.71 31.47 -22.36
N MET A 807 45.56 31.09 -22.93
CA MET A 807 44.81 29.90 -22.52
C MET A 807 45.51 28.59 -22.90
N ILE A 808 46.23 28.53 -24.00
CA ILE A 808 47.07 27.37 -24.36
C ILE A 808 48.20 27.21 -23.34
N ILE A 809 48.87 28.30 -22.97
CA ILE A 809 49.94 28.29 -21.94
C ILE A 809 49.37 27.82 -20.59
N CYS A 810 48.28 28.43 -20.12
CA CYS A 810 47.60 28.01 -18.88
C CYS A 810 47.10 26.55 -18.95
N GLY A 811 46.56 26.12 -20.09
CA GLY A 811 46.03 24.77 -20.30
C GLY A 811 47.08 23.66 -20.15
N ILE A 812 48.34 23.94 -20.50
CA ILE A 812 49.47 23.02 -20.28
C ILE A 812 49.70 22.77 -18.77
N PHE A 813 49.65 23.82 -17.94
CA PHE A 813 49.87 23.69 -16.49
C PHE A 813 48.65 23.11 -15.76
N VAL A 814 47.44 23.43 -16.21
CA VAL A 814 46.18 23.04 -15.55
C VAL A 814 45.62 21.70 -16.07
N GLN A 815 46.28 21.09 -17.07
CA GLN A 815 45.85 19.86 -17.75
C GLN A 815 44.42 19.98 -18.35
N MET A 816 44.07 21.17 -18.85
CA MET A 816 42.73 21.44 -19.37
C MET A 816 42.51 20.84 -20.76
N VAL A 817 41.49 19.99 -20.85
CA VAL A 817 41.13 19.20 -22.05
C VAL A 817 40.36 20.05 -23.08
N PHE A 818 39.55 21.00 -22.63
CA PHE A 818 38.72 21.87 -23.47
C PHE A 818 38.85 23.34 -23.02
N LEU A 819 38.93 24.28 -23.98
CA LEU A 819 39.20 25.70 -23.72
C LEU A 819 38.03 26.64 -24.07
N GLY A 820 37.05 26.19 -24.88
CA GLY A 820 35.96 27.02 -25.37
C GLY A 820 35.17 27.79 -24.31
N GLN A 821 34.80 27.15 -23.19
CA GLN A 821 34.08 27.82 -22.10
C GLN A 821 34.93 28.91 -21.42
N ALA A 822 36.22 28.64 -21.17
CA ALA A 822 37.12 29.66 -20.61
C ALA A 822 37.24 30.87 -21.55
N PHE A 823 37.26 30.62 -22.87
CA PHE A 823 37.28 31.65 -23.90
C PHE A 823 35.99 32.50 -23.90
N THR A 824 34.82 31.88 -23.79
CA THR A 824 33.55 32.61 -23.60
C THR A 824 33.59 33.50 -22.35
N ILE A 825 34.09 32.98 -21.22
CA ILE A 825 34.20 33.75 -19.96
C ILE A 825 35.21 34.90 -20.08
N MET A 826 36.31 34.74 -20.83
CA MET A 826 37.23 35.84 -21.13
C MET A 826 36.55 36.96 -21.92
N LEU A 827 35.76 36.62 -22.95
CA LEU A 827 35.01 37.61 -23.74
C LEU A 827 34.00 38.36 -22.88
N VAL A 828 33.23 37.63 -22.07
CA VAL A 828 32.30 38.24 -21.08
C VAL A 828 33.06 39.13 -20.10
N TYR A 829 34.24 38.72 -19.64
CA TYR A 829 35.07 39.53 -18.74
C TYR A 829 35.52 40.84 -19.41
N VAL A 830 36.14 40.79 -20.59
CA VAL A 830 36.61 42.00 -21.30
C VAL A 830 35.43 42.93 -21.57
N TRP A 831 34.31 42.41 -22.09
CA TRP A 831 33.10 43.20 -22.30
C TRP A 831 32.60 43.86 -21.00
N SER A 832 32.51 43.09 -19.91
CA SER A 832 31.95 43.57 -18.63
C SER A 832 32.77 44.69 -18.00
N ARG A 833 34.11 44.64 -18.15
CA ARG A 833 35.02 45.66 -17.64
C ARG A 833 35.02 46.92 -18.49
N ARG A 834 34.79 46.81 -19.80
CA ARG A 834 34.63 47.94 -20.72
C ARG A 834 33.25 48.62 -20.62
N ASN A 835 32.26 47.99 -19.99
CA ASN A 835 30.89 48.50 -19.88
C ASN A 835 30.42 48.72 -18.42
N PRO A 836 31.21 49.38 -17.55
CA PRO A 836 31.06 49.30 -16.09
C PRO A 836 29.72 49.84 -15.53
N HIS A 837 29.04 50.72 -16.27
CA HIS A 837 27.78 51.36 -15.85
C HIS A 837 26.52 50.65 -16.34
N ILE A 838 26.64 49.65 -17.23
CA ILE A 838 25.47 48.92 -17.74
C ILE A 838 24.89 48.06 -16.61
N GLN A 839 23.61 48.28 -16.29
CA GLN A 839 22.85 47.45 -15.36
C GLN A 839 22.42 46.15 -16.06
N MET A 840 22.73 45.01 -15.43
CA MET A 840 22.41 43.68 -15.90
C MET A 840 21.37 43.04 -14.98
N ASN A 841 20.22 42.66 -15.55
CA ASN A 841 19.20 41.87 -14.86
C ASN A 841 19.41 40.39 -15.20
N PHE A 842 20.04 39.64 -14.31
CA PHE A 842 20.27 38.22 -14.48
C PHE A 842 18.98 37.46 -14.10
N PHE A 843 18.29 36.94 -15.12
CA PHE A 843 17.03 36.19 -14.99
C PHE A 843 15.89 36.96 -14.28
N GLY A 844 16.00 38.29 -14.12
CA GLY A 844 15.07 39.11 -13.34
C GLY A 844 15.14 38.91 -11.82
N VAL A 845 16.02 38.03 -11.32
CA VAL A 845 16.15 37.69 -9.89
C VAL A 845 17.24 38.54 -9.22
N LEU A 846 18.29 38.89 -9.97
CA LEU A 846 19.41 39.70 -9.48
C LEU A 846 19.71 40.82 -10.46
N SER A 847 19.73 42.06 -9.98
CA SER A 847 20.23 43.23 -10.70
C SER A 847 21.63 43.61 -10.19
N PHE A 848 22.58 43.79 -11.11
CA PHE A 848 23.96 44.19 -10.79
C PHE A 848 24.61 44.90 -11.98
N THR A 849 25.65 45.70 -11.72
CA THR A 849 26.43 46.32 -12.81
C THR A 849 27.30 45.31 -13.53
N ALA A 850 27.52 45.49 -14.83
CA ALA A 850 28.18 44.54 -15.71
C ALA A 850 29.46 43.88 -15.16
N PRO A 851 30.40 44.57 -14.46
CA PRO A 851 31.63 43.96 -13.94
C PRO A 851 31.45 42.75 -13.01
N TYR A 852 30.25 42.56 -12.44
CA TYR A 852 29.93 41.38 -11.63
C TYR A 852 29.49 40.15 -12.46
N LEU A 853 29.16 40.32 -13.75
CA LEU A 853 28.66 39.25 -14.62
C LEU A 853 29.57 38.01 -14.69
N PRO A 854 30.91 38.11 -14.84
CA PRO A 854 31.76 36.91 -14.88
C PRO A 854 31.72 36.10 -13.57
N TRP A 855 31.58 36.78 -12.44
CA TRP A 855 31.49 36.17 -11.11
C TRP A 855 30.14 35.50 -10.88
N VAL A 856 29.06 36.09 -11.39
CA VAL A 856 27.71 35.50 -11.38
C VAL A 856 27.64 34.27 -12.30
N LEU A 857 28.31 34.30 -13.45
CA LEU A 857 28.46 33.12 -14.30
C LEU A 857 29.29 32.02 -13.63
N LEU A 858 30.39 32.34 -12.94
CA LEU A 858 31.18 31.38 -12.17
C LEU A 858 30.35 30.73 -11.04
N LEU A 859 29.52 31.52 -10.34
CA LEU A 859 28.59 31.01 -9.33
C LEU A 859 27.51 30.09 -9.94
N PHE A 860 26.98 30.44 -11.11
CA PHE A 860 26.00 29.61 -11.83
C PHE A 860 26.62 28.31 -12.37
N SER A 861 27.86 28.39 -12.87
CA SER A 861 28.68 27.26 -13.33
C SER A 861 28.93 26.26 -12.19
N LEU A 862 29.28 26.75 -11.00
CA LEU A 862 29.37 25.95 -9.77
C LEU A 862 28.05 25.27 -9.40
N LEU A 863 26.92 25.98 -9.50
CA LEU A 863 25.58 25.41 -9.22
C LEU A 863 25.15 24.35 -10.24
N LEU A 864 25.69 24.39 -11.47
CA LEU A 864 25.51 23.36 -12.49
C LEU A 864 26.49 22.18 -12.35
N GLY A 865 27.42 22.22 -11.37
CA GLY A 865 28.42 21.17 -11.15
C GLY A 865 29.63 21.22 -12.08
N ASN A 866 29.84 22.32 -12.81
CA ASN A 866 31.03 22.51 -13.64
C ASN A 866 32.29 22.76 -12.79
N ASN A 867 33.46 22.52 -13.37
CA ASN A 867 34.73 22.83 -12.74
C ASN A 867 35.05 24.34 -12.82
N ALA A 868 34.94 25.05 -11.69
CA ALA A 868 35.20 26.49 -11.60
C ALA A 868 36.60 26.93 -12.06
N ILE A 869 37.59 26.03 -12.12
CA ILE A 869 38.93 26.33 -12.64
C ILE A 869 38.87 26.85 -14.09
N VAL A 870 37.90 26.38 -14.89
CA VAL A 870 37.67 26.83 -16.27
C VAL A 870 37.27 28.31 -16.31
N ASP A 871 36.35 28.70 -15.42
CA ASP A 871 35.82 30.06 -15.36
C ASP A 871 36.85 31.01 -14.73
N PHE A 872 37.59 30.58 -13.71
CA PHE A 872 38.74 31.31 -13.16
C PHE A 872 39.84 31.54 -14.22
N MET A 873 40.15 30.56 -15.07
CA MET A 873 41.11 30.72 -16.16
C MET A 873 40.61 31.76 -17.20
N GLY A 874 39.32 31.73 -17.54
CA GLY A 874 38.70 32.75 -18.40
C GLY A 874 38.79 34.16 -17.82
N ILE A 875 38.43 34.32 -16.54
CA ILE A 875 38.53 35.58 -15.80
C ILE A 875 39.98 36.08 -15.74
N ALA A 876 40.94 35.20 -15.44
CA ALA A 876 42.36 35.57 -15.36
C ALA A 876 42.93 36.02 -16.71
N CYS A 877 42.60 35.32 -17.81
CA CYS A 877 43.03 35.71 -19.15
C CYS A 877 42.39 37.04 -19.58
N GLY A 878 41.10 37.23 -19.28
CA GLY A 878 40.38 38.47 -19.56
C GLY A 878 40.93 39.65 -18.75
N HIS A 879 41.29 39.43 -17.49
CA HIS A 879 41.94 40.42 -16.65
C HIS A 879 43.34 40.79 -17.16
N PHE A 880 44.11 39.81 -17.64
CA PHE A 880 45.44 40.07 -18.20
C PHE A 880 45.38 40.94 -19.46
N TYR A 881 44.50 40.60 -20.41
CA TYR A 881 44.28 41.43 -21.61
C TYR A 881 43.76 42.83 -21.25
N PHE A 882 42.69 42.92 -20.44
CA PHE A 882 42.12 44.20 -20.00
C PHE A 882 43.16 45.08 -19.27
N PHE A 883 44.02 44.48 -18.44
CA PHE A 883 45.08 45.23 -17.78
C PHE A 883 46.10 45.81 -18.76
N LEU A 884 46.54 45.04 -19.76
CA LEU A 884 47.58 45.46 -20.71
C LEU A 884 47.12 46.50 -21.74
N GLU A 885 45.87 46.42 -22.22
CA GLU A 885 45.33 47.38 -23.20
C GLU A 885 44.63 48.58 -22.51
N ASP A 886 43.89 48.35 -21.42
CA ASP A 886 42.90 49.32 -20.93
C ASP A 886 43.33 50.02 -19.63
N VAL A 887 44.35 49.51 -18.92
CA VAL A 887 44.78 50.04 -17.61
C VAL A 887 46.24 50.48 -17.61
N PHE A 888 47.15 49.61 -18.06
CA PHE A 888 48.59 49.85 -18.00
C PHE A 888 49.04 51.09 -18.79
N PRO A 889 48.52 51.39 -20.01
CA PRO A 889 48.95 52.58 -20.77
C PRO A 889 48.59 53.92 -20.09
N TYR A 890 47.62 53.93 -19.18
CA TYR A 890 47.13 55.14 -18.48
C TYR A 890 47.80 55.35 -17.10
N GLN A 891 48.77 54.52 -16.72
CA GLN A 891 49.55 54.72 -15.49
C GLN A 891 50.71 55.70 -15.70
N GLN A 892 51.25 56.29 -14.63
CA GLN A 892 52.31 57.32 -14.70
C GLN A 892 53.62 56.89 -15.40
N HIS A 893 53.83 55.58 -15.62
CA HIS A 893 54.94 55.01 -16.39
C HIS A 893 54.42 53.97 -17.41
N GLY A 894 53.19 54.15 -17.88
CA GLY A 894 52.51 53.24 -18.81
C GLY A 894 53.10 53.26 -20.22
N MET A 895 53.05 52.13 -20.90
CA MET A 895 53.33 52.01 -22.34
C MET A 895 52.32 51.07 -22.99
N ARG A 896 51.91 51.34 -24.23
CA ARG A 896 51.02 50.45 -24.97
C ARG A 896 51.81 49.25 -25.51
N LEU A 897 51.85 48.18 -24.72
CA LEU A 897 52.58 46.94 -25.03
C LEU A 897 51.90 46.09 -26.11
N LEU A 898 50.58 46.25 -26.28
CA LEU A 898 49.79 45.54 -27.29
C LEU A 898 49.65 46.42 -28.54
N VAL A 899 50.33 46.02 -29.61
CA VAL A 899 50.29 46.70 -30.92
C VAL A 899 49.92 45.69 -31.98
N THR A 900 48.74 45.86 -32.57
CA THR A 900 48.21 44.99 -33.63
C THR A 900 49.14 44.98 -34.84
N PRO A 901 49.63 43.81 -35.29
CA PRO A 901 50.53 43.73 -36.43
C PRO A 901 49.92 44.31 -37.71
N GLY A 902 50.70 45.09 -38.48
CA GLY A 902 50.20 45.77 -39.68
C GLY A 902 49.67 44.83 -40.78
N TRP A 903 50.14 43.57 -40.83
CA TRP A 903 49.59 42.55 -41.74
C TRP A 903 48.16 42.12 -41.35
N LEU A 904 47.81 42.20 -40.06
CA LEU A 904 46.48 41.87 -39.56
C LEU A 904 45.51 43.04 -39.79
N LYS A 905 45.96 44.29 -39.59
CA LYS A 905 45.22 45.49 -40.04
C LYS A 905 44.91 45.41 -41.54
N TRP A 906 45.88 45.06 -42.38
CA TRP A 906 45.68 44.87 -43.83
C TRP A 906 44.71 43.73 -44.19
N LEU A 907 44.64 42.66 -43.40
CA LEU A 907 43.82 41.48 -43.68
C LEU A 907 42.36 41.61 -43.20
N CYS A 908 42.12 42.33 -42.09
CA CYS A 908 40.84 42.31 -41.39
C CYS A 908 40.06 43.64 -41.41
N ASP A 909 40.74 44.79 -41.55
CA ASP A 909 40.09 46.09 -41.51
C ASP A 909 39.71 46.59 -42.91
N GLU A 910 38.41 46.83 -43.12
CA GLU A 910 37.93 47.59 -44.28
C GLU A 910 38.33 49.07 -44.12
N ARG A 911 38.76 49.71 -45.21
CA ARG A 911 39.08 51.14 -45.16
C ARG A 911 37.82 51.97 -44.83
N THR A 912 38.00 52.89 -43.90
CA THR A 912 37.02 53.88 -43.40
C THR A 912 35.75 53.29 -42.77
N ALA A 913 35.77 53.20 -41.44
CA ALA A 913 34.59 53.31 -40.58
C ALA A 913 34.89 54.43 -39.55
N GLU A 914 33.89 55.24 -39.19
CA GLU A 914 34.07 56.34 -38.24
C GLU A 914 34.22 55.80 -36.79
N PRO A 915 35.14 56.36 -35.98
CA PRO A 915 35.30 55.95 -34.59
C PRO A 915 34.10 56.42 -33.75
N VAL A 916 33.67 55.58 -32.80
CA VAL A 916 32.54 55.89 -31.89
C VAL A 916 32.81 57.22 -31.15
N PRO A 917 31.88 58.19 -31.16
CA PRO A 917 31.99 59.46 -30.42
C PRO A 917 32.24 59.24 -28.93
N GLU A 918 32.96 60.14 -28.27
CA GLU A 918 33.33 59.95 -26.85
C GLU A 918 32.11 59.90 -25.92
N GLU A 919 31.04 60.61 -26.27
CA GLU A 919 29.74 60.61 -25.57
C GLU A 919 29.00 59.26 -25.69
N GLU A 920 29.29 58.48 -26.74
CA GLU A 920 28.74 57.13 -26.95
C GLU A 920 29.65 56.01 -26.40
N ARG A 921 30.88 56.31 -25.93
CA ARG A 921 31.83 55.30 -25.42
C ARG A 921 31.49 54.90 -23.98
N PRO A 922 31.10 53.64 -23.70
CA PRO A 922 30.89 53.18 -22.33
C PRO A 922 32.17 53.29 -21.50
N GLY A 923 32.05 53.85 -20.30
CA GLY A 923 33.14 53.95 -19.33
C GLY A 923 34.19 55.06 -19.57
N GLY A 924 34.07 55.87 -20.62
CA GLY A 924 34.92 57.07 -20.80
C GLY A 924 36.40 56.82 -21.12
N PHE A 925 36.77 55.61 -21.55
CA PHE A 925 38.14 55.30 -21.97
C PHE A 925 38.41 55.73 -23.42
N GLY A 926 39.65 56.16 -23.69
CA GLY A 926 40.13 56.56 -25.03
C GLY A 926 40.37 55.37 -25.96
N TRP A 927 39.29 54.71 -26.39
CA TRP A 927 39.33 53.49 -27.22
C TRP A 927 40.00 53.71 -28.59
N GLY A 928 41.32 53.54 -28.64
CA GLY A 928 42.09 53.59 -29.89
C GLY A 928 42.43 55.00 -30.38
N VAL A 929 42.64 55.96 -29.48
CA VAL A 929 43.32 57.22 -29.85
C VAL A 929 44.76 56.89 -30.23
N GLU A 930 45.06 56.88 -31.53
CA GLU A 930 46.44 56.95 -32.01
C GLU A 930 46.90 58.41 -31.83
N ASN A 931 47.62 58.69 -30.74
CA ASN A 931 48.40 59.91 -30.61
C ASN A 931 49.50 59.90 -31.68
N GLU A 932 49.59 60.96 -32.48
CA GLU A 932 50.75 61.26 -33.35
C GLU A 932 52.00 61.65 -32.52
#